data_AF-A0A960TTR7-F1
#
_entry.id   AF-A0A960TTR7-F1
#
_cell.length_a   1.000
_cell.length_b   1.000
_cell.length_c   1.000
_cell.angle_alpha   90.00
_cell.angle_beta   90.00
_cell.angle_gamma   90.00
#
_symmetry.space_group_name_H-M   'P 1'
#
loop_
_entity.id
_entity.type
_entity.pdbx_description
1 polymer ?
#
loop_
_entity_poly.entity_id
_entity_poly.type
_entity_poly.pdbx_seq_one_letter_code
_entity_poly.pdbx_strand_id
1 'polypeptide(L)'
;MAQAFDHLEISVVGPVIVDGHPSATVGVGFDVLVRAVNTDGSTDTAADFVHAYLDSPDVAANLPAAGYLSNGERVFSNVRFLAPGQPVRLRVGDLDDGSVPFAEVLINCWNPVDHFVITTPAGDKYVGTPVNLTISAKDVANTTVRNFADDVILTAAIGNFTAGPSITLQDTDFTLGVATTSVTFQGTDAALHRNTLQALNTVTYPGQPSAAAGSLIVSPLYPGPLARVVLLLPGETLTPGVSPGKTGTPTSQISGFAFNGVDVYATDQYWNPVMAGPYPTLTWSSDDGDPGVILPAGGAMSSNEELDQSMTLVTSGLTQVTVTASGAINASSSTQVSVNPAGLDHFDFDYAVFDTTAIQATTSPFTVRVRARDAFGNAFPYNGPVSLRARIGGVDESADYLIASTNTFVNGQLDALIQVTKRAFSVQLVVDSNTGVVEVSGDFQVNAGPLDRILLTYPGETWTPGLNDPTFSGNMGVPNATTAGGTLDPVEIRAVDQYGNLVAGSRIVTLTCPNGYFFLLDSSNQVIEDYRFTLNGPSVYKIVFRTAGQQHIQANVGGIEPSPSSVVSVSPNTFLKLAVVAPGETLDPGTFDLDGKLGSPHVQDAGVPFDVQVYATDYYYNPISNSSPVLPLNIDFSSSDAASVLPGNPQTLLSNAGSFPVTLKTLASPNQQTISVRQSVGTVNGQTVVPIVAGTIDHFDIGINNYTNPDVGDALVDIPDHQAGTWIPNLTVIARDAFGNHISSYQDSVTLSLSAGGNVITPTRICMTDGFGAGLVWGVWRNQLRVTRAGTGMRVIATDDIYGRTGQSNAFDVFPGPYESIQMLMPGETATPGEFPGKYGVALPQAAGDTITVTVAALDSWWNPVPDQPLVHLESSDYIDLYSPNDIAMDPDGTTDFAMAFRTATTHTLRAWDLVEPAQQDSSDVVVSPGPFFRLMAVAPGETPDPGGPEVDGKTGQPTAQTATLQFALPVYGVDRFWNVVDVSTDRVRLLSDDGSITAGNPINNGQTLSHGGIIFPVALNGPGLVTMSVLDETDPTKLGQEVIVEVDQGAQYRITLPDSAVAGPPATFPVTVELVDELGAVMTNAFNAITVRALTPTLQPAGGNLLLTSAQLDSGAVAFPAQAYDRVEQIVLEISDASGRLGYSNIIQIISGGLGYEVLVGADPQPIAGPPATFPVTVRLRDLSTGNVVNDDRFFDLEMLDSTGAPALGVLASTEQRLIDGQVTFNQSYTRAEDLILRVFDDSGLEGQ
;
A
#
# COMPACT_ATOMS: atom_id res chain seq x y z
N MET A 1 1.15 22.28 110.59
CA MET A 1 2.52 22.46 110.07
C MET A 1 3.19 21.11 110.17
N ALA A 2 4.05 20.76 109.21
CA ALA A 2 4.44 19.36 108.98
C ALA A 2 5.10 18.71 110.21
N GLN A 3 4.88 17.39 110.35
CA GLN A 3 5.79 16.53 111.10
C GLN A 3 7.05 16.34 110.23
N ALA A 4 8.21 16.17 110.87
CA ALA A 4 9.39 15.64 110.20
C ALA A 4 9.36 14.10 110.28
N PHE A 5 10.00 13.44 109.31
CA PHE A 5 10.28 12.00 109.37
C PHE A 5 11.22 11.67 110.55
N ASP A 6 11.31 10.38 110.89
CA ASP A 6 12.00 9.91 112.09
C ASP A 6 13.49 9.63 111.82
N HIS A 7 13.78 8.87 110.77
CA HIS A 7 15.14 8.57 110.31
C HIS A 7 15.16 8.17 108.83
N LEU A 8 16.35 8.07 108.23
CA LEU A 8 16.55 7.41 106.95
C LEU A 8 16.81 5.92 107.16
N GLU A 9 16.47 5.09 106.17
CA GLU A 9 16.89 3.69 106.07
C GLU A 9 17.65 3.51 104.75
N ILE A 10 18.66 2.63 104.74
CA ILE A 10 19.36 2.18 103.54
C ILE A 10 19.43 0.66 103.52
N SER A 11 19.06 0.06 102.39
CA SER A 11 19.06 -1.38 102.15
C SER A 11 19.64 -1.71 100.79
N VAL A 12 20.23 -2.88 100.63
CA VAL A 12 20.69 -3.36 99.31
C VAL A 12 19.54 -4.05 98.59
N VAL A 13 19.41 -3.81 97.28
CA VAL A 13 18.39 -4.44 96.43
C VAL A 13 18.89 -5.81 95.97
N GLY A 14 18.15 -6.88 96.30
CA GLY A 14 18.46 -8.26 95.90
C GLY A 14 19.84 -8.83 96.32
N PRO A 15 20.38 -8.57 97.53
CA PRO A 15 21.73 -8.98 97.88
C PRO A 15 21.86 -10.49 98.13
N VAL A 16 23.00 -11.05 97.71
CA VAL A 16 23.51 -12.30 98.27
C VAL A 16 23.91 -12.06 99.73
N ILE A 17 23.30 -12.76 100.68
CA ILE A 17 23.61 -12.62 102.11
C ILE A 17 24.77 -13.55 102.48
N VAL A 18 25.86 -12.99 102.99
CA VAL A 18 27.07 -13.73 103.41
C VAL A 18 27.46 -13.30 104.82
N ASP A 19 27.64 -14.29 105.71
CA ASP A 19 28.03 -14.09 107.12
C ASP A 19 27.15 -13.06 107.86
N GLY A 20 25.83 -13.05 107.55
CA GLY A 20 24.82 -12.22 108.21
C GLY A 20 24.57 -10.85 107.59
N HIS A 21 25.35 -10.44 106.58
CA HIS A 21 25.22 -9.14 105.92
C HIS A 21 24.96 -9.30 104.41
N PRO A 22 24.32 -8.31 103.75
CA PRO A 22 24.44 -8.12 102.31
C PRO A 22 25.89 -8.21 101.84
N SER A 23 26.13 -8.69 100.62
CA SER A 23 27.47 -8.76 100.04
C SER A 23 27.53 -8.18 98.63
N ALA A 24 28.72 -7.73 98.23
CA ALA A 24 28.99 -7.12 96.94
C ALA A 24 30.40 -7.49 96.46
N THR A 25 30.59 -7.56 95.14
CA THR A 25 31.92 -7.85 94.56
C THR A 25 32.61 -6.56 94.13
N VAL A 26 33.91 -6.42 94.44
CA VAL A 26 34.72 -5.24 94.06
C VAL A 26 34.61 -4.96 92.56
N GLY A 27 34.37 -3.71 92.19
CA GLY A 27 34.22 -3.25 90.81
C GLY A 27 32.84 -3.49 90.17
N VAL A 28 31.99 -4.33 90.77
CA VAL A 28 30.64 -4.65 90.29
C VAL A 28 29.62 -3.63 90.81
N GLY A 29 28.69 -3.24 89.95
CA GLY A 29 27.56 -2.38 90.33
C GLY A 29 26.46 -3.16 91.04
N PHE A 30 26.04 -2.65 92.19
CA PHE A 30 24.83 -3.10 92.88
C PHE A 30 23.93 -1.89 93.18
N ASP A 31 22.66 -2.17 93.47
CA ASP A 31 21.65 -1.13 93.67
C ASP A 31 21.26 -1.07 95.16
N VAL A 32 21.04 0.14 95.68
CA VAL A 32 20.59 0.34 97.06
C VAL A 32 19.33 1.20 97.12
N LEU A 33 18.38 0.77 97.94
CA LEU A 33 17.13 1.46 98.21
C LEU A 33 17.30 2.28 99.50
N VAL A 34 17.20 3.59 99.35
CA VAL A 34 17.11 4.57 100.44
C VAL A 34 15.65 4.93 100.66
N ARG A 35 15.24 5.08 101.91
CA ARG A 35 13.88 5.50 102.30
C ARG A 35 13.94 6.51 103.46
N ALA A 36 13.03 7.49 103.47
CA ALA A 36 12.68 8.21 104.68
C ALA A 36 11.59 7.46 105.41
N VAL A 37 11.74 7.29 106.72
CA VAL A 37 10.89 6.39 107.52
C VAL A 37 10.26 7.15 108.69
N ASN A 38 8.96 6.92 108.90
CA ASN A 38 8.19 7.42 110.04
C ASN A 38 8.44 6.58 111.30
N THR A 39 8.11 7.11 112.47
CA THR A 39 8.24 6.42 113.77
C THR A 39 7.40 5.11 113.88
N ASP A 40 6.49 4.84 112.94
CA ASP A 40 5.73 3.59 112.83
C ASP A 40 6.33 2.54 111.88
N GLY A 41 7.44 2.86 111.21
CA GLY A 41 8.11 2.01 110.21
C GLY A 41 7.55 2.12 108.79
N SER A 42 6.62 3.05 108.51
CA SER A 42 6.17 3.34 107.15
C SER A 42 7.10 4.33 106.44
N THR A 43 7.19 4.23 105.10
CA THR A 43 7.86 5.24 104.28
C THR A 43 7.13 6.59 104.38
N ASP A 44 7.84 7.69 104.67
CA ASP A 44 7.26 9.03 104.62
C ASP A 44 7.19 9.56 103.18
N THR A 45 6.03 9.39 102.55
CA THR A 45 5.78 9.86 101.18
C THR A 45 5.79 11.38 101.00
N ALA A 46 5.93 12.17 102.07
CA ALA A 46 6.11 13.62 102.02
C ALA A 46 7.58 14.06 102.07
N ALA A 47 8.53 13.14 102.28
CA ALA A 47 9.96 13.44 102.49
C ALA A 47 10.77 13.72 101.21
N ASP A 48 10.11 14.05 100.09
CA ASP A 48 10.74 14.35 98.78
C ASP A 48 11.64 15.59 98.79
N PHE A 49 11.67 16.34 99.91
CA PHE A 49 12.62 17.43 100.14
C PHE A 49 14.03 16.95 100.54
N VAL A 50 14.20 15.69 100.93
CA VAL A 50 15.50 15.15 101.38
C VAL A 50 16.44 14.96 100.20
N HIS A 51 17.57 15.68 100.14
CA HIS A 51 18.58 15.51 99.09
C HIS A 51 19.53 14.37 99.46
N ALA A 52 19.04 13.13 99.40
CA ALA A 52 19.82 11.95 99.76
C ALA A 52 21.15 11.85 98.96
N TYR A 53 22.25 11.61 99.67
CA TYR A 53 23.56 11.30 99.10
C TYR A 53 24.19 10.10 99.81
N LEU A 54 24.96 9.30 99.07
CA LEU A 54 25.68 8.16 99.63
C LEU A 54 27.11 8.52 100.04
N ASP A 55 27.58 7.90 101.12
CA ASP A 55 28.98 7.95 101.59
C ASP A 55 29.50 6.53 101.88
N SER A 56 30.79 6.29 101.67
CA SER A 56 31.46 5.04 102.04
C SER A 56 32.78 5.35 102.76
N PRO A 57 32.76 5.43 104.11
CA PRO A 57 33.93 5.87 104.87
C PRO A 57 35.03 4.80 105.02
N ASP A 58 34.71 3.52 104.77
CA ASP A 58 35.63 2.40 105.03
C ASP A 58 36.45 1.95 103.82
N VAL A 59 35.92 2.10 102.60
CA VAL A 59 36.61 1.76 101.33
C VAL A 59 36.32 2.82 100.28
N ALA A 60 37.26 3.02 99.35
CA ALA A 60 37.00 3.86 98.18
C ALA A 60 35.83 3.27 97.37
N ALA A 61 34.87 4.11 97.00
CA ALA A 61 33.68 3.72 96.25
C ALA A 61 33.39 4.70 95.11
N ASN A 62 32.86 4.20 94.00
CA ASN A 62 32.21 5.03 93.00
C ASN A 62 30.70 5.04 93.33
N LEU A 63 30.22 6.18 93.82
CA LEU A 63 28.86 6.35 94.32
C LEU A 63 28.05 7.20 93.32
N PRO A 64 26.78 6.87 93.03
CA PRO A 64 25.95 7.69 92.15
C PRO A 64 25.69 9.08 92.74
N ALA A 65 25.43 10.05 91.88
CA ALA A 65 25.18 11.42 92.30
C ALA A 65 23.96 11.55 93.24
N ALA A 66 24.11 12.40 94.25
CA ALA A 66 23.05 12.76 95.19
C ALA A 66 21.78 13.26 94.48
N GLY A 67 20.61 12.95 95.03
CA GLY A 67 19.36 13.53 94.54
C GLY A 67 18.18 13.27 95.44
N TYR A 68 17.15 14.10 95.27
CA TYR A 68 15.92 14.07 96.05
C TYR A 68 15.20 12.71 96.03
N LEU A 69 14.57 12.35 97.15
CA LEU A 69 13.63 11.24 97.25
C LEU A 69 12.38 11.49 96.39
N SER A 70 11.62 10.44 96.08
CA SER A 70 10.36 10.52 95.34
C SER A 70 9.33 9.58 95.96
N ASN A 71 8.23 10.13 96.46
CA ASN A 71 7.32 9.47 97.40
C ASN A 71 8.07 8.87 98.61
N GLY A 72 9.10 9.55 99.11
CA GLY A 72 9.90 9.13 100.26
C GLY A 72 10.95 8.04 100.00
N GLU A 73 11.12 7.56 98.76
CA GLU A 73 12.10 6.53 98.41
C GLU A 73 13.03 6.95 97.27
N ARG A 74 14.22 6.32 97.20
CA ARG A 74 15.14 6.46 96.07
C ARG A 74 16.03 5.24 95.93
N VAL A 75 16.05 4.65 94.73
CA VAL A 75 17.08 3.67 94.36
C VAL A 75 18.29 4.41 93.81
N PHE A 76 19.45 4.15 94.41
CA PHE A 76 20.76 4.52 93.87
C PHE A 76 21.34 3.31 93.15
N SER A 77 21.18 3.28 91.83
CA SER A 77 21.68 2.17 91.01
C SER A 77 23.18 2.26 90.75
N ASN A 78 23.84 1.11 90.59
CA ASN A 78 25.26 1.01 90.23
C ASN A 78 26.23 1.67 91.26
N VAL A 79 25.97 1.47 92.55
CA VAL A 79 26.96 1.64 93.63
C VAL A 79 28.10 0.63 93.40
N ARG A 80 29.37 1.07 93.48
CA ARG A 80 30.54 0.19 93.32
C ARG A 80 31.58 0.43 94.40
N PHE A 81 31.93 -0.58 95.17
CA PHE A 81 33.15 -0.56 95.97
C PHE A 81 34.39 -0.83 95.09
N LEU A 82 35.48 -0.12 95.35
CA LEU A 82 36.74 -0.20 94.59
C LEU A 82 37.85 -0.94 95.38
N ALA A 83 37.57 -1.35 96.61
CA ALA A 83 38.43 -2.19 97.45
C ALA A 83 37.54 -3.09 98.36
N PRO A 84 38.02 -4.28 98.76
CA PRO A 84 37.27 -5.20 99.62
C PRO A 84 37.22 -4.72 101.08
N GLY A 85 36.24 -5.22 101.84
CA GLY A 85 36.08 -4.90 103.26
C GLY A 85 34.94 -5.68 103.91
N GLN A 86 35.11 -6.10 105.17
CA GLN A 86 34.20 -7.06 105.82
C GLN A 86 34.02 -6.70 107.31
N PRO A 87 32.95 -5.97 107.68
CA PRO A 87 32.00 -5.27 106.81
C PRO A 87 32.52 -3.90 106.33
N VAL A 88 32.01 -3.42 105.20
CA VAL A 88 32.05 -2.02 104.76
C VAL A 88 30.77 -1.32 105.22
N ARG A 89 30.85 -0.12 105.80
CA ARG A 89 29.69 0.77 105.93
C ARG A 89 29.43 1.49 104.60
N LEU A 90 28.20 1.35 104.11
CA LEU A 90 27.62 2.29 103.14
C LEU A 90 26.58 3.12 103.88
N ARG A 91 26.67 4.44 103.74
CA ARG A 91 25.85 5.41 104.46
C ARG A 91 24.98 6.20 103.52
N VAL A 92 23.87 6.71 104.03
CA VAL A 92 23.09 7.79 103.41
C VAL A 92 22.85 8.89 104.41
N GLY A 93 22.97 10.14 103.96
CA GLY A 93 22.55 11.34 104.67
C GLY A 93 21.87 12.31 103.71
N ASP A 94 21.36 13.43 104.25
CA ASP A 94 20.86 14.54 103.45
C ASP A 94 22.03 15.50 103.11
N LEU A 95 22.09 15.95 101.86
CA LEU A 95 23.10 16.90 101.38
C LEU A 95 22.73 18.36 101.72
N ASP A 96 21.44 18.66 101.81
CA ASP A 96 20.93 20.01 102.08
C ASP A 96 20.74 20.26 103.60
N ASP A 97 20.42 19.22 104.40
CA ASP A 97 20.26 19.30 105.86
C ASP A 97 21.15 18.31 106.64
N GLY A 98 22.35 18.77 107.00
CA GLY A 98 23.30 18.04 107.85
C GLY A 98 22.87 17.81 109.31
N SER A 99 21.63 18.10 109.71
CA SER A 99 21.05 17.69 110.99
C SER A 99 20.37 16.30 110.93
N VAL A 100 20.07 15.80 109.73
CA VAL A 100 19.50 14.45 109.51
C VAL A 100 20.55 13.38 109.88
N PRO A 101 20.26 12.44 110.79
CA PRO A 101 21.20 11.38 111.14
C PRO A 101 21.50 10.44 109.95
N PHE A 102 22.77 10.08 109.77
CA PHE A 102 23.16 9.08 108.78
C PHE A 102 22.56 7.71 109.11
N ALA A 103 21.92 7.09 108.11
CA ALA A 103 21.62 5.66 108.14
C ALA A 103 22.81 4.88 107.55
N GLU A 104 23.10 3.69 108.07
CA GLU A 104 24.18 2.85 107.55
C GLU A 104 23.77 1.38 107.38
N VAL A 105 24.19 0.79 106.26
CA VAL A 105 24.12 -0.65 106.00
C VAL A 105 25.53 -1.22 105.97
N LEU A 106 25.71 -2.36 106.65
CA LEU A 106 26.94 -3.13 106.64
C LEU A 106 26.90 -4.09 105.45
N ILE A 107 27.87 -3.98 104.55
CA ILE A 107 27.98 -4.81 103.33
C ILE A 107 29.34 -5.52 103.33
N ASN A 108 29.35 -6.84 103.20
CA ASN A 108 30.56 -7.64 103.05
C ASN A 108 31.06 -7.56 101.60
N CYS A 109 32.05 -6.71 101.34
CA CYS A 109 32.64 -6.58 100.02
C CYS A 109 33.81 -7.56 99.81
N TRP A 110 33.69 -8.41 98.80
CA TRP A 110 34.67 -9.45 98.43
C TRP A 110 35.40 -9.09 97.13
N ASN A 111 36.64 -9.55 97.00
CA ASN A 111 37.33 -9.56 95.72
C ASN A 111 36.57 -10.45 94.70
N PRO A 112 36.60 -10.14 93.39
CA PRO A 112 36.12 -11.06 92.37
C PRO A 112 36.92 -12.37 92.37
N VAL A 113 36.30 -13.45 91.90
CA VAL A 113 36.99 -14.73 91.66
C VAL A 113 38.07 -14.55 90.60
N ASP A 114 39.30 -14.92 90.93
CA ASP A 114 40.50 -14.85 90.08
C ASP A 114 40.73 -16.19 89.38
N HIS A 115 40.54 -17.30 90.11
CA HIS A 115 40.70 -18.67 89.60
C HIS A 115 39.85 -19.67 90.39
N PHE A 116 39.68 -20.88 89.85
CA PHE A 116 39.05 -22.00 90.56
C PHE A 116 40.10 -23.01 91.02
N VAL A 117 40.11 -23.30 92.33
CA VAL A 117 40.83 -24.46 92.86
C VAL A 117 39.90 -25.67 92.81
N ILE A 118 40.21 -26.60 91.91
CA ILE A 118 39.47 -27.85 91.74
C ILE A 118 40.25 -28.98 92.42
N THR A 119 39.55 -29.83 93.17
CA THR A 119 40.12 -30.99 93.86
C THR A 119 39.27 -32.25 93.66
N THR A 120 39.89 -33.41 93.79
CA THR A 120 39.24 -34.74 93.79
C THR A 120 39.76 -35.58 94.95
N PRO A 121 38.99 -36.56 95.44
CA PRO A 121 39.52 -37.62 96.30
C PRO A 121 40.76 -38.31 95.71
N ALA A 122 41.62 -38.81 96.58
CA ALA A 122 42.76 -39.66 96.22
C ALA A 122 42.30 -41.11 95.98
N GLY A 123 42.97 -41.81 95.06
CA GLY A 123 42.63 -43.16 94.63
C GLY A 123 42.52 -43.26 93.11
N ASP A 124 42.53 -44.50 92.61
CA ASP A 124 42.39 -44.81 91.19
C ASP A 124 40.99 -44.47 90.68
N LYS A 125 40.90 -43.88 89.48
CA LYS A 125 39.64 -43.52 88.82
C LYS A 125 39.55 -44.26 87.49
N TYR A 126 38.32 -44.52 87.03
CA TYR A 126 38.07 -45.21 85.78
C TYR A 126 37.13 -44.41 84.88
N VAL A 127 37.40 -44.43 83.58
CA VAL A 127 36.48 -43.94 82.54
C VAL A 127 35.12 -44.63 82.71
N GLY A 128 34.04 -43.87 82.60
CA GLY A 128 32.68 -44.35 82.85
C GLY A 128 32.26 -44.44 84.33
N THR A 129 33.16 -44.16 85.29
CA THR A 129 32.79 -44.04 86.72
C THR A 129 32.68 -42.58 87.17
N PRO A 130 31.74 -42.22 88.06
CA PRO A 130 31.62 -40.85 88.57
C PRO A 130 32.82 -40.45 89.43
N VAL A 131 33.45 -39.34 89.07
CA VAL A 131 34.56 -38.71 89.81
C VAL A 131 34.02 -37.50 90.56
N ASN A 132 34.01 -37.58 91.90
CA ASN A 132 33.58 -36.47 92.75
C ASN A 132 34.61 -35.34 92.72
N LEU A 133 34.13 -34.11 92.50
CA LEU A 133 34.87 -32.87 92.47
C LEU A 133 34.50 -31.99 93.67
N THR A 134 35.44 -31.16 94.11
CA THR A 134 35.16 -29.99 94.94
C THR A 134 35.87 -28.79 94.31
N ILE A 135 35.07 -27.78 93.93
CA ILE A 135 35.48 -26.60 93.17
C ILE A 135 35.30 -25.39 94.08
N SER A 136 36.39 -24.66 94.35
CA SER A 136 36.37 -23.45 95.17
C SER A 136 36.68 -22.22 94.32
N ALA A 137 35.79 -21.22 94.33
CA ALA A 137 36.06 -19.90 93.79
C ALA A 137 37.09 -19.18 94.67
N LYS A 138 38.25 -18.84 94.11
CA LYS A 138 39.36 -18.19 94.83
C LYS A 138 39.63 -16.79 94.30
N ASP A 139 39.96 -15.87 95.20
CA ASP A 139 40.55 -14.60 94.81
C ASP A 139 42.06 -14.73 94.55
N VAL A 140 42.68 -13.65 94.10
CA VAL A 140 44.13 -13.57 93.82
C VAL A 140 45.01 -13.89 95.05
N ALA A 141 44.45 -13.82 96.26
CA ALA A 141 45.11 -14.18 97.51
C ALA A 141 44.81 -15.63 97.97
N ASN A 142 44.21 -16.47 97.12
CA ASN A 142 43.75 -17.83 97.42
C ASN A 142 42.67 -17.92 98.54
N THR A 143 42.04 -16.81 98.90
CA THR A 143 40.90 -16.76 99.83
C THR A 143 39.64 -17.18 99.08
N THR A 144 38.73 -17.93 99.72
CA THR A 144 37.47 -18.34 99.08
C THR A 144 36.53 -17.14 98.96
N VAL A 145 36.07 -16.84 97.75
CA VAL A 145 35.13 -15.75 97.46
C VAL A 145 33.73 -16.19 97.86
N ARG A 146 33.32 -15.91 99.10
CA ARG A 146 32.10 -16.51 99.69
C ARG A 146 30.80 -16.03 99.06
N ASN A 147 30.80 -14.92 98.35
CA ASN A 147 29.63 -14.39 97.63
C ASN A 147 29.63 -14.74 96.13
N PHE A 148 30.54 -15.62 95.68
CA PHE A 148 30.57 -16.07 94.29
C PHE A 148 29.27 -16.80 93.92
N ALA A 149 28.63 -16.36 92.83
CA ALA A 149 27.34 -16.83 92.34
C ALA A 149 27.23 -16.62 90.82
N ASP A 150 28.21 -17.12 90.05
CA ASP A 150 28.14 -17.19 88.59
C ASP A 150 28.11 -18.67 88.14
N ASP A 151 27.60 -18.92 86.92
CA ASP A 151 27.71 -20.22 86.26
C ASP A 151 29.17 -20.56 85.90
N VAL A 152 29.56 -21.83 86.07
CA VAL A 152 30.91 -22.33 85.77
C VAL A 152 30.85 -23.53 84.83
N ILE A 153 31.45 -23.40 83.65
CA ILE A 153 31.50 -24.44 82.62
C ILE A 153 32.71 -25.35 82.85
N LEU A 154 32.46 -26.65 82.95
CA LEU A 154 33.47 -27.71 83.03
C LEU A 154 33.67 -28.37 81.65
N THR A 155 34.91 -28.58 81.25
CA THR A 155 35.29 -29.30 80.01
C THR A 155 36.38 -30.34 80.27
N ALA A 156 36.40 -31.41 79.48
CA ALA A 156 37.47 -32.40 79.48
C ALA A 156 38.38 -32.19 78.26
N ALA A 157 39.69 -32.41 78.42
CA ALA A 157 40.65 -32.28 77.32
C ALA A 157 40.68 -33.49 76.37
N ILE A 158 40.18 -34.65 76.81
CA ILE A 158 40.10 -35.88 76.03
C ILE A 158 38.71 -36.49 76.19
N GLY A 159 37.99 -36.70 75.09
CA GLY A 159 36.63 -37.22 75.10
C GLY A 159 35.60 -36.31 75.79
N ASN A 160 34.36 -36.77 75.84
CA ASN A 160 33.25 -36.06 76.49
C ASN A 160 33.07 -36.47 77.96
N PHE A 161 32.11 -35.86 78.65
CA PHE A 161 31.46 -36.45 79.81
C PHE A 161 30.22 -37.25 79.38
N THR A 162 29.71 -38.12 80.27
CA THR A 162 28.42 -38.80 80.05
C THR A 162 27.23 -37.85 79.91
N ALA A 163 27.35 -36.61 80.39
CA ALA A 163 26.34 -35.55 80.22
C ALA A 163 26.46 -34.77 78.90
N GLY A 164 27.58 -34.89 78.17
CA GLY A 164 27.90 -34.09 76.99
C GLY A 164 29.36 -33.61 76.96
N PRO A 165 29.75 -32.76 75.97
CA PRO A 165 31.10 -32.24 75.85
C PRO A 165 31.49 -31.25 76.97
N SER A 166 30.50 -30.70 77.68
CA SER A 166 30.69 -29.84 78.84
C SER A 166 29.61 -30.09 79.89
N ILE A 167 29.87 -29.66 81.13
CA ILE A 167 28.91 -29.64 82.24
C ILE A 167 28.91 -28.23 82.81
N THR A 168 27.76 -27.55 82.84
CA THR A 168 27.64 -26.24 83.49
C THR A 168 27.16 -26.45 84.92
N LEU A 169 27.90 -25.92 85.90
CA LEU A 169 27.42 -25.70 87.25
C LEU A 169 26.72 -24.35 87.30
N GLN A 170 25.59 -24.28 88.01
CA GLN A 170 24.82 -23.06 88.15
C GLN A 170 25.34 -22.20 89.30
N ASP A 171 25.04 -20.91 89.27
CA ASP A 171 25.18 -19.97 90.40
C ASP A 171 24.82 -20.58 91.76
N THR A 172 23.72 -21.33 91.80
CA THR A 172 23.10 -21.98 92.95
C THR A 172 23.80 -23.26 93.43
N ASP A 173 24.73 -23.83 92.65
CA ASP A 173 25.58 -24.94 93.10
C ASP A 173 26.69 -24.48 94.08
N PHE A 174 26.99 -23.18 94.14
CA PHE A 174 28.06 -22.60 94.96
C PHE A 174 27.57 -22.14 96.34
N THR A 175 27.75 -22.99 97.35
CA THR A 175 27.52 -22.61 98.75
C THR A 175 28.78 -21.96 99.34
N LEU A 176 28.69 -20.68 99.69
CA LEU A 176 29.82 -19.89 100.25
C LEU A 176 31.10 -19.96 99.38
N GLY A 177 30.93 -19.90 98.05
CA GLY A 177 32.04 -19.96 97.09
C GLY A 177 32.62 -21.35 96.86
N VAL A 178 31.94 -22.42 97.27
CA VAL A 178 32.34 -23.81 97.04
C VAL A 178 31.19 -24.64 96.48
N ALA A 179 31.44 -25.33 95.37
CA ALA A 179 30.52 -26.31 94.77
C ALA A 179 31.10 -27.73 94.87
N THR A 180 30.23 -28.72 95.02
CA THR A 180 30.57 -30.15 95.00
C THR A 180 29.70 -30.90 94.00
N THR A 181 30.32 -31.54 93.01
CA THR A 181 29.62 -32.22 91.90
C THR A 181 30.30 -33.55 91.57
N SER A 182 29.68 -34.40 90.75
CA SER A 182 30.26 -35.65 90.26
C SER A 182 30.26 -35.69 88.73
N VAL A 183 31.44 -35.80 88.12
CA VAL A 183 31.59 -35.84 86.65
C VAL A 183 32.07 -37.22 86.19
N THR A 184 31.48 -37.75 85.12
CA THR A 184 31.87 -39.04 84.55
C THR A 184 32.56 -38.81 83.21
N PHE A 185 33.88 -38.99 83.19
CA PHE A 185 34.69 -38.89 81.96
C PHE A 185 34.41 -40.08 81.04
N GLN A 186 34.34 -39.82 79.73
CA GLN A 186 34.32 -40.86 78.67
C GLN A 186 35.70 -41.02 78.00
N GLY A 187 36.60 -40.06 78.11
CA GLY A 187 37.96 -40.13 77.53
C GLY A 187 39.09 -40.14 78.57
N THR A 188 40.22 -40.75 78.21
CA THR A 188 41.50 -40.64 78.93
C THR A 188 42.68 -40.73 77.96
N ASP A 189 43.84 -40.19 78.36
CA ASP A 189 45.12 -40.32 77.64
C ASP A 189 45.56 -41.79 77.61
N ALA A 190 45.68 -42.36 76.41
CA ALA A 190 45.96 -43.77 76.19
C ALA A 190 47.33 -44.25 76.72
N ALA A 191 48.29 -43.33 76.90
CA ALA A 191 49.62 -43.65 77.44
C ALA A 191 49.75 -43.19 78.89
N LEU A 192 49.29 -41.97 79.20
CA LEU A 192 49.54 -41.30 80.48
C LEU A 192 48.38 -41.45 81.48
N HIS A 193 47.29 -42.13 81.10
CA HIS A 193 46.19 -42.52 81.98
C HIS A 193 45.69 -41.37 82.84
N ARG A 194 45.34 -40.27 82.17
CA ARG A 194 44.95 -39.00 82.77
C ARG A 194 44.04 -38.22 81.84
N ASN A 195 43.25 -37.32 82.39
CA ASN A 195 42.52 -36.31 81.63
C ASN A 195 42.66 -34.95 82.31
N THR A 196 42.64 -33.87 81.55
CA THR A 196 42.67 -32.51 82.12
C THR A 196 41.25 -31.96 82.13
N LEU A 197 40.71 -31.79 83.34
CA LEU A 197 39.48 -31.06 83.59
C LEU A 197 39.80 -29.57 83.64
N GLN A 198 39.10 -28.77 82.85
CA GLN A 198 39.10 -27.32 82.98
C GLN A 198 37.77 -26.86 83.57
N ALA A 199 37.80 -25.78 84.35
CA ALA A 199 36.64 -25.02 84.80
C ALA A 199 36.81 -23.58 84.33
N LEU A 200 35.75 -22.96 83.79
CA LEU A 200 35.78 -21.60 83.27
C LEU A 200 34.53 -20.85 83.71
N ASN A 201 34.71 -19.65 84.27
CA ASN A 201 33.60 -18.81 84.66
C ASN A 201 32.84 -18.29 83.43
N THR A 202 31.52 -18.18 83.52
CA THR A 202 30.73 -17.50 82.48
C THR A 202 30.93 -15.98 82.49
N VAL A 203 31.27 -15.41 83.65
CA VAL A 203 31.46 -13.96 83.84
C VAL A 203 32.96 -13.59 83.89
N THR A 204 33.32 -12.48 83.24
CA THR A 204 34.62 -11.82 83.39
C THR A 204 34.42 -10.53 84.19
N TYR A 205 35.07 -10.40 85.35
CA TYR A 205 34.87 -9.24 86.22
C TYR A 205 35.65 -8.00 85.74
N PRO A 206 35.18 -6.77 86.05
CA PRO A 206 35.88 -5.55 85.69
C PRO A 206 37.32 -5.52 86.21
N GLY A 207 38.30 -5.44 85.31
CA GLY A 207 39.73 -5.46 85.61
C GLY A 207 40.44 -6.79 85.32
N GLN A 208 39.71 -7.84 84.95
CA GLN A 208 40.29 -9.14 84.59
C GLN A 208 40.60 -9.24 83.08
N PRO A 209 41.70 -9.91 82.67
CA PRO A 209 42.05 -10.09 81.26
C PRO A 209 41.25 -11.21 80.57
N SER A 210 40.68 -12.12 81.36
CA SER A 210 39.86 -13.25 80.93
C SER A 210 38.95 -13.68 82.09
N ALA A 211 37.90 -14.44 81.81
CA ALA A 211 37.10 -15.10 82.84
C ALA A 211 37.98 -15.96 83.75
N ALA A 212 37.62 -16.05 85.03
CA ALA A 212 38.33 -16.88 86.00
C ALA A 212 38.31 -18.35 85.59
N ALA A 213 39.45 -19.03 85.74
CA ALA A 213 39.63 -20.40 85.28
C ALA A 213 40.26 -21.29 86.35
N GLY A 214 40.01 -22.59 86.26
CA GLY A 214 40.67 -23.63 87.03
C GLY A 214 41.06 -24.80 86.15
N SER A 215 42.06 -25.57 86.56
CA SER A 215 42.49 -26.77 85.83
C SER A 215 42.95 -27.84 86.81
N LEU A 216 42.50 -29.08 86.60
CA LEU A 216 42.89 -30.26 87.36
C LEU A 216 43.24 -31.41 86.42
N ILE A 217 44.45 -31.92 86.54
CA ILE A 217 44.82 -33.19 85.93
C ILE A 217 44.23 -34.31 86.79
N VAL A 218 43.16 -34.93 86.29
CA VAL A 218 42.54 -36.11 86.90
C VAL A 218 43.41 -37.32 86.54
N SER A 219 44.22 -37.76 87.49
CA SER A 219 45.15 -38.88 87.36
C SER A 219 45.25 -39.68 88.67
N PRO A 220 45.45 -41.01 88.61
CA PRO A 220 45.28 -41.82 87.41
C PRO A 220 43.80 -41.95 87.05
N LEU A 221 43.53 -41.96 85.74
CA LEU A 221 42.23 -42.20 85.13
C LEU A 221 42.41 -43.31 84.08
N TYR A 222 42.10 -44.54 84.45
CA TYR A 222 42.27 -45.71 83.61
C TYR A 222 41.07 -45.93 82.68
N PRO A 223 41.25 -46.56 81.51
CA PRO A 223 40.14 -46.98 80.63
C PRO A 223 39.20 -47.96 81.34
N GLY A 224 37.99 -48.13 80.78
CA GLY A 224 37.07 -49.19 81.18
C GLY A 224 37.52 -50.60 80.72
N PRO A 225 36.74 -51.64 81.02
CA PRO A 225 36.99 -52.99 80.52
C PRO A 225 36.77 -53.07 78.99
N LEU A 226 37.44 -54.03 78.34
CA LEU A 226 37.33 -54.31 76.91
C LEU A 226 35.87 -54.52 76.48
N ALA A 227 35.45 -53.81 75.44
CA ALA A 227 34.09 -53.91 74.89
C ALA A 227 34.03 -53.75 73.36
N ARG A 228 35.05 -53.17 72.72
CA ARG A 228 35.05 -52.79 71.30
C ARG A 228 36.41 -53.06 70.64
N VAL A 229 36.42 -52.97 69.31
CA VAL A 229 37.63 -52.71 68.51
C VAL A 229 37.40 -51.47 67.64
N VAL A 230 38.48 -50.79 67.27
CA VAL A 230 38.49 -49.72 66.25
C VAL A 230 39.46 -50.12 65.15
N LEU A 231 38.97 -50.14 63.91
CA LEU A 231 39.78 -50.26 62.69
C LEU A 231 40.13 -48.87 62.17
N LEU A 232 41.40 -48.62 61.93
CA LEU A 232 41.91 -47.46 61.20
C LEU A 232 42.50 -47.93 59.86
N LEU A 233 42.12 -47.30 58.75
CA LEU A 233 42.88 -47.33 57.50
C LEU A 233 43.76 -46.07 57.39
N PRO A 234 44.77 -46.02 56.49
CA PRO A 234 45.64 -44.87 56.34
C PRO A 234 44.86 -43.57 56.12
N GLY A 235 45.12 -42.55 56.95
CA GLY A 235 44.39 -41.28 56.94
C GLY A 235 43.23 -41.19 57.95
N GLU A 236 42.88 -42.28 58.64
CA GLU A 236 42.09 -42.25 59.86
C GLU A 236 42.98 -42.09 61.11
N THR A 237 42.41 -41.70 62.25
CA THR A 237 43.13 -41.51 63.53
C THR A 237 42.21 -41.77 64.72
N LEU A 238 42.72 -42.46 65.75
CA LEU A 238 41.99 -42.81 66.97
C LEU A 238 41.54 -41.57 67.76
N THR A 239 40.31 -41.58 68.29
CA THR A 239 39.78 -40.54 69.18
C THR A 239 39.11 -41.13 70.43
N PRO A 240 39.88 -41.33 71.52
CA PRO A 240 39.35 -41.86 72.78
C PRO A 240 38.23 -40.99 73.38
N GLY A 241 37.16 -41.62 73.85
CA GLY A 241 36.04 -40.95 74.51
C GLY A 241 35.08 -40.17 73.61
N VAL A 242 35.13 -40.38 72.30
CA VAL A 242 34.18 -39.81 71.31
C VAL A 242 33.75 -40.89 70.33
N SER A 243 32.46 -40.97 70.01
CA SER A 243 31.96 -41.90 68.98
C SER A 243 32.30 -41.39 67.58
N PRO A 244 32.75 -42.24 66.62
CA PRO A 244 32.81 -43.70 66.63
C PRO A 244 34.16 -44.29 67.08
N GLY A 245 34.97 -43.55 67.83
CA GLY A 245 36.32 -43.93 68.26
C GLY A 245 37.43 -43.53 67.30
N LYS A 246 37.09 -42.91 66.17
CA LYS A 246 38.05 -42.41 65.18
C LYS A 246 37.55 -41.19 64.41
N THR A 247 38.49 -40.48 63.81
CA THR A 247 38.27 -39.36 62.87
C THR A 247 39.20 -39.50 61.66
N GLY A 248 39.13 -38.57 60.70
CA GLY A 248 39.83 -38.66 59.42
C GLY A 248 39.05 -39.43 58.36
N THR A 249 39.69 -39.72 57.23
CA THR A 249 39.10 -40.42 56.08
C THR A 249 40.17 -41.29 55.43
N PRO A 250 39.88 -42.56 55.05
CA PRO A 250 40.85 -43.40 54.36
C PRO A 250 41.38 -42.76 53.07
N THR A 251 42.70 -42.78 52.87
CA THR A 251 43.32 -42.32 51.62
C THR A 251 42.97 -43.27 50.48
N SER A 252 42.70 -42.73 49.29
CA SER A 252 42.47 -43.56 48.11
C SER A 252 43.67 -44.43 47.76
N GLN A 253 43.40 -45.67 47.35
CA GLN A 253 44.37 -46.68 46.96
C GLN A 253 44.30 -46.94 45.45
N ILE A 254 45.13 -47.86 44.94
CA ILE A 254 45.15 -48.25 43.52
C ILE A 254 44.90 -49.76 43.41
N SER A 255 44.01 -50.15 42.50
CA SER A 255 43.66 -51.53 42.16
C SER A 255 44.91 -52.40 41.90
N GLY A 256 44.95 -53.56 42.54
CA GLY A 256 46.03 -54.54 42.40
C GLY A 256 47.30 -54.23 43.20
N PHE A 257 47.39 -53.07 43.86
CA PHE A 257 48.55 -52.71 44.70
C PHE A 257 48.26 -52.91 46.19
N ALA A 258 49.23 -53.47 46.90
CA ALA A 258 49.18 -53.61 48.35
C ALA A 258 49.42 -52.25 49.03
N PHE A 259 48.66 -51.98 50.09
CA PHE A 259 48.85 -50.82 50.96
C PHE A 259 49.00 -51.23 52.43
N ASN A 260 49.75 -50.43 53.17
CA ASN A 260 50.15 -50.63 54.56
C ASN A 260 49.52 -49.53 55.45
N GLY A 261 49.78 -49.51 56.76
CA GLY A 261 49.21 -48.54 57.70
C GLY A 261 47.76 -48.83 58.10
N VAL A 262 47.39 -50.11 58.14
CA VAL A 262 46.09 -50.56 58.66
C VAL A 262 46.25 -50.99 60.12
N ASP A 263 45.61 -50.28 61.04
CA ASP A 263 45.78 -50.46 62.49
C ASP A 263 44.47 -50.90 63.16
N VAL A 264 44.56 -51.75 64.20
CA VAL A 264 43.41 -52.19 65.00
C VAL A 264 43.67 -52.02 66.49
N TYR A 265 42.80 -51.25 67.16
CA TYR A 265 42.87 -50.95 68.59
C TYR A 265 41.78 -51.69 69.39
N ALA A 266 42.18 -52.42 70.43
CA ALA A 266 41.28 -53.03 71.41
C ALA A 266 40.83 -51.98 72.45
N THR A 267 39.52 -51.73 72.57
CA THR A 267 39.01 -50.55 73.28
C THR A 267 37.85 -50.82 74.23
N ASP A 268 37.67 -49.92 75.20
CA ASP A 268 36.53 -49.92 76.12
C ASP A 268 35.23 -49.48 75.44
N GLN A 269 34.13 -49.43 76.20
CA GLN A 269 32.81 -49.05 75.67
C GLN A 269 32.76 -47.61 75.09
N TYR A 270 33.73 -46.76 75.45
CA TYR A 270 33.90 -45.37 75.01
C TYR A 270 35.14 -45.18 74.13
N TRP A 271 35.64 -46.25 73.50
CA TRP A 271 36.74 -46.22 72.52
C TRP A 271 38.13 -45.84 73.07
N ASN A 272 38.36 -45.99 74.38
CA ASN A 272 39.70 -45.82 74.96
C ASN A 272 40.50 -47.13 74.86
N PRO A 273 41.78 -47.10 74.44
CA PRO A 273 42.68 -48.26 74.52
C PRO A 273 42.71 -48.88 75.92
N VAL A 274 42.45 -50.18 76.03
CA VAL A 274 42.49 -50.91 77.31
C VAL A 274 43.89 -51.37 77.69
N MET A 275 44.26 -51.19 78.97
CA MET A 275 45.62 -51.44 79.48
C MET A 275 46.09 -52.90 79.40
N ALA A 276 45.17 -53.86 79.43
CA ALA A 276 45.47 -55.29 79.54
C ALA A 276 44.34 -56.14 78.98
N GLY A 277 44.69 -57.35 78.55
CA GLY A 277 43.76 -58.35 78.00
C GLY A 277 42.89 -59.07 79.04
N PRO A 278 42.15 -60.12 78.63
CA PRO A 278 42.29 -60.86 77.36
C PRO A 278 41.89 -60.02 76.14
N TYR A 279 42.75 -59.99 75.13
CA TYR A 279 42.47 -59.35 73.84
C TYR A 279 41.72 -60.34 72.90
N PRO A 280 40.99 -59.84 71.89
CA PRO A 280 40.17 -60.69 71.02
C PRO A 280 40.95 -61.34 69.87
N THR A 281 40.29 -62.28 69.18
CA THR A 281 40.73 -62.83 67.89
C THR A 281 40.07 -62.07 66.74
N LEU A 282 40.88 -61.49 65.86
CA LEU A 282 40.44 -60.74 64.69
C LEU A 282 40.22 -61.65 63.48
N THR A 283 39.16 -61.38 62.73
CA THR A 283 38.92 -61.90 61.37
C THR A 283 38.60 -60.75 60.43
N TRP A 284 39.03 -60.87 59.17
CA TRP A 284 38.95 -59.82 58.15
C TRP A 284 37.97 -60.17 57.04
N SER A 285 37.34 -59.16 56.45
CA SER A 285 36.41 -59.28 55.33
C SER A 285 36.36 -58.00 54.50
N SER A 286 36.03 -58.14 53.22
CA SER A 286 35.84 -57.06 52.24
C SER A 286 34.57 -57.35 51.43
N ASP A 287 33.96 -56.31 50.85
CA ASP A 287 32.91 -56.45 49.82
C ASP A 287 33.49 -56.48 48.38
N ASP A 288 34.79 -56.27 48.21
CA ASP A 288 35.52 -56.58 46.98
C ASP A 288 35.53 -58.10 46.75
N GLY A 289 34.86 -58.54 45.69
CA GLY A 289 34.67 -59.94 45.34
C GLY A 289 35.68 -60.50 44.33
N ASP A 290 36.70 -59.73 43.95
CA ASP A 290 37.71 -60.20 42.99
C ASP A 290 38.64 -61.26 43.63
N PRO A 291 38.99 -62.35 42.90
CA PRO A 291 39.87 -63.41 43.43
C PRO A 291 41.32 -62.97 43.72
N GLY A 292 41.74 -61.78 43.30
CA GLY A 292 43.04 -61.18 43.59
C GLY A 292 43.12 -60.39 44.91
N VAL A 293 42.01 -60.25 45.64
CA VAL A 293 41.97 -59.56 46.94
C VAL A 293 42.81 -60.28 48.00
N ILE A 294 43.63 -59.53 48.74
CA ILE A 294 44.47 -60.05 49.82
C ILE A 294 44.17 -59.26 51.10
N LEU A 295 43.69 -59.93 52.14
CA LEU A 295 43.41 -59.33 53.45
C LEU A 295 44.45 -59.79 54.50
N PRO A 296 44.61 -59.06 55.62
CA PRO A 296 45.57 -59.43 56.66
C PRO A 296 45.22 -60.77 57.30
N ALA A 297 46.23 -61.45 57.84
CA ALA A 297 46.02 -62.72 58.52
C ALA A 297 45.15 -62.54 59.78
N GLY A 298 44.07 -63.31 59.89
CA GLY A 298 43.27 -63.37 61.12
C GLY A 298 44.05 -64.07 62.25
N GLY A 299 43.92 -63.57 63.49
CA GLY A 299 44.72 -64.04 64.63
C GLY A 299 44.29 -63.43 65.96
N ALA A 300 44.79 -63.99 67.06
CA ALA A 300 44.62 -63.40 68.39
C ALA A 300 45.53 -62.17 68.52
N MET A 301 44.97 -61.04 68.97
CA MET A 301 45.76 -59.83 69.21
C MET A 301 46.82 -60.10 70.30
N SER A 302 48.06 -59.76 69.98
CA SER A 302 49.25 -59.89 70.83
C SER A 302 49.35 -58.78 71.87
N SER A 303 48.80 -57.60 71.55
CA SER A 303 48.86 -56.38 72.35
C SER A 303 47.50 -55.67 72.35
N ASN A 304 47.43 -54.46 72.94
CA ASN A 304 46.26 -53.59 72.76
C ASN A 304 46.03 -53.21 71.29
N GLU A 305 47.13 -52.98 70.58
CA GLU A 305 47.19 -52.53 69.20
C GLU A 305 47.84 -53.60 68.31
N GLU A 306 47.26 -53.83 67.13
CA GLU A 306 47.90 -54.54 66.01
C GLU A 306 48.10 -53.50 64.89
N LEU A 307 49.35 -53.14 64.64
CA LEU A 307 49.73 -52.01 63.78
C LEU A 307 50.25 -52.45 62.41
N ASP A 308 50.24 -51.51 61.46
CA ASP A 308 50.87 -51.60 60.12
C ASP A 308 50.54 -52.89 59.35
N GLN A 309 49.27 -53.32 59.42
CA GLN A 309 48.79 -54.44 58.61
C GLN A 309 48.72 -54.06 57.13
N SER A 310 48.87 -55.05 56.26
CA SER A 310 48.93 -54.87 54.80
C SER A 310 47.77 -55.60 54.10
N MET A 311 47.20 -54.97 53.07
CA MET A 311 46.12 -55.55 52.25
C MET A 311 46.14 -55.04 50.80
N THR A 312 45.55 -55.81 49.89
CA THR A 312 45.38 -55.49 48.46
C THR A 312 43.90 -55.57 48.08
N LEU A 313 43.41 -54.57 47.37
CA LEU A 313 42.07 -54.52 46.78
C LEU A 313 42.19 -54.35 45.25
N VAL A 314 41.23 -54.86 44.48
CA VAL A 314 41.32 -55.02 43.02
C VAL A 314 40.12 -54.43 42.29
N THR A 315 38.90 -54.55 42.82
CA THR A 315 37.73 -53.89 42.23
C THR A 315 37.82 -52.37 42.47
N SER A 316 37.88 -51.58 41.40
CA SER A 316 37.85 -50.12 41.51
C SER A 316 36.46 -49.60 41.95
N GLY A 317 36.41 -48.69 42.92
CA GLY A 317 35.17 -48.18 43.48
C GLY A 317 35.29 -47.67 44.91
N LEU A 318 34.19 -47.77 45.68
CA LEU A 318 34.19 -47.66 47.14
C LEU A 318 34.03 -49.06 47.73
N THR A 319 35.03 -49.50 48.50
CA THR A 319 35.12 -50.84 49.07
C THR A 319 35.02 -50.78 50.58
N GLN A 320 34.13 -51.55 51.20
CA GLN A 320 34.03 -51.68 52.65
C GLN A 320 34.95 -52.77 53.18
N VAL A 321 35.94 -52.38 53.99
CA VAL A 321 36.77 -53.30 54.78
C VAL A 321 36.18 -53.41 56.18
N THR A 322 36.02 -54.63 56.69
CA THR A 322 35.49 -54.91 58.04
C THR A 322 36.38 -55.89 58.80
N VAL A 323 36.80 -55.49 60.00
CA VAL A 323 37.41 -56.39 60.99
C VAL A 323 36.35 -56.80 62.03
N THR A 324 36.32 -58.08 62.37
CA THR A 324 35.43 -58.64 63.40
C THR A 324 36.26 -59.25 64.52
N ALA A 325 36.01 -58.81 65.75
CA ALA A 325 36.64 -59.29 66.97
C ALA A 325 35.77 -60.37 67.63
N SER A 326 36.41 -61.46 68.03
CA SER A 326 35.78 -62.66 68.60
C SER A 326 36.51 -63.17 69.84
N GLY A 327 35.91 -64.09 70.60
CA GLY A 327 36.51 -64.68 71.79
C GLY A 327 36.30 -63.82 73.04
N ALA A 328 37.20 -62.86 73.28
CA ALA A 328 37.15 -62.00 74.48
C ALA A 328 35.95 -61.02 74.46
N ILE A 329 35.56 -60.57 73.27
CA ILE A 329 34.35 -59.78 72.98
C ILE A 329 33.73 -60.29 71.67
N ASN A 330 32.55 -59.78 71.34
CA ASN A 330 31.93 -59.94 70.02
C ASN A 330 31.54 -58.55 69.50
N ALA A 331 32.37 -57.99 68.62
CA ALA A 331 32.24 -56.63 68.10
C ALA A 331 32.90 -56.53 66.72
N SER A 332 32.54 -55.55 65.91
CA SER A 332 33.20 -55.28 64.63
C SER A 332 33.44 -53.78 64.43
N SER A 333 34.39 -53.46 63.55
CA SER A 333 34.64 -52.12 63.06
C SER A 333 34.87 -52.18 61.56
N SER A 334 34.29 -51.25 60.82
CA SER A 334 34.44 -51.15 59.36
C SER A 334 34.78 -49.72 58.93
N THR A 335 35.19 -49.58 57.67
CA THR A 335 35.27 -48.30 56.97
C THR A 335 35.21 -48.52 55.47
N GLN A 336 35.05 -47.45 54.69
CA GLN A 336 35.05 -47.51 53.24
C GLN A 336 36.28 -46.78 52.67
N VAL A 337 36.99 -47.46 51.78
CA VAL A 337 38.17 -46.93 51.07
C VAL A 337 37.86 -46.77 49.59
N SER A 338 38.38 -45.71 48.99
CA SER A 338 38.32 -45.48 47.55
C SER A 338 39.45 -46.23 46.86
N VAL A 339 39.12 -47.13 45.93
CA VAL A 339 40.09 -47.86 45.10
C VAL A 339 40.01 -47.31 43.68
N ASN A 340 41.08 -46.66 43.21
CA ASN A 340 41.19 -46.20 41.83
C ASN A 340 41.61 -47.37 40.92
N PRO A 341 41.17 -47.44 39.64
CA PRO A 341 41.67 -48.44 38.70
C PRO A 341 43.16 -48.24 38.43
N ALA A 342 43.82 -49.31 37.95
CA ALA A 342 45.20 -49.25 37.47
C ALA A 342 45.27 -48.49 36.12
N GLY A 343 46.47 -48.33 35.54
CA GLY A 343 46.62 -47.60 34.27
C GLY A 343 45.91 -48.25 33.08
N LEU A 344 45.60 -47.45 32.04
CA LEU A 344 45.07 -47.94 30.76
C LEU A 344 45.94 -49.06 30.20
N ASP A 345 45.31 -50.18 29.86
CA ASP A 345 45.97 -51.37 29.32
C ASP A 345 45.45 -51.70 27.91
N HIS A 346 44.14 -51.80 27.74
CA HIS A 346 43.49 -52.09 26.46
C HIS A 346 42.15 -51.36 26.28
N PHE A 347 41.60 -51.44 25.08
CA PHE A 347 40.22 -51.06 24.78
C PHE A 347 39.36 -52.32 24.57
N ASP A 348 38.05 -52.20 24.69
CA ASP A 348 37.12 -53.33 24.62
C ASP A 348 35.88 -52.93 23.80
N PHE A 349 35.60 -53.65 22.72
CA PHE A 349 34.46 -53.40 21.82
C PHE A 349 33.19 -54.06 22.37
N ASP A 350 32.15 -53.26 22.59
CA ASP A 350 30.87 -53.74 23.09
C ASP A 350 30.03 -54.35 21.95
N TYR A 351 30.28 -55.62 21.65
CA TYR A 351 29.59 -56.38 20.59
C TYR A 351 28.08 -56.61 20.86
N ALA A 352 27.54 -56.23 22.02
CA ALA A 352 26.09 -56.16 22.24
C ALA A 352 25.48 -54.86 21.67
N VAL A 353 26.31 -53.85 21.39
CA VAL A 353 25.96 -52.62 20.65
C VAL A 353 26.40 -52.74 19.19
N PHE A 354 27.58 -53.30 18.94
CA PHE A 354 28.16 -53.45 17.59
C PHE A 354 28.05 -54.90 17.07
N ASP A 355 26.94 -55.21 16.40
CA ASP A 355 26.74 -56.48 15.71
C ASP A 355 27.53 -56.54 14.39
N THR A 356 28.63 -57.29 14.39
CA THR A 356 29.47 -57.52 13.20
C THR A 356 28.86 -58.48 12.18
N THR A 357 27.79 -59.20 12.52
CA THR A 357 27.07 -60.09 11.58
C THR A 357 26.08 -59.32 10.70
N ALA A 358 25.68 -58.12 11.11
CA ALA A 358 24.84 -57.23 10.31
C ALA A 358 25.64 -56.60 9.16
N ILE A 359 25.19 -56.83 7.92
CA ILE A 359 25.78 -56.23 6.72
C ILE A 359 25.47 -54.73 6.71
N GLN A 360 26.53 -53.92 6.75
CA GLN A 360 26.45 -52.46 6.72
C GLN A 360 26.41 -51.92 5.27
N ALA A 361 26.11 -50.64 5.11
CA ALA A 361 26.14 -49.94 3.82
C ALA A 361 27.00 -48.67 3.91
N THR A 362 27.69 -48.31 2.82
CA THR A 362 28.64 -47.16 2.76
C THR A 362 28.03 -45.80 3.08
N THR A 363 26.71 -45.70 3.07
CA THR A 363 25.89 -44.49 3.27
C THR A 363 25.07 -44.54 4.58
N SER A 364 25.24 -45.58 5.40
CA SER A 364 24.45 -45.81 6.62
C SER A 364 25.34 -45.87 7.86
N PRO A 365 25.22 -44.93 8.81
CA PRO A 365 25.93 -45.01 10.08
C PRO A 365 25.31 -46.06 11.01
N PHE A 366 26.16 -46.80 11.72
CA PHE A 366 25.82 -47.76 12.77
C PHE A 366 26.45 -47.35 14.10
N THR A 367 25.94 -47.87 15.23
CA THR A 367 26.47 -47.50 16.56
C THR A 367 27.61 -48.43 16.96
N VAL A 368 28.69 -47.86 17.47
CA VAL A 368 29.81 -48.57 18.07
C VAL A 368 30.05 -48.01 19.47
N ARG A 369 30.21 -48.91 20.45
CA ARG A 369 30.64 -48.57 21.81
C ARG A 369 31.97 -49.24 22.10
N VAL A 370 32.91 -48.47 22.63
CA VAL A 370 34.24 -48.94 23.04
C VAL A 370 34.49 -48.49 24.48
N ARG A 371 35.07 -49.36 25.30
CA ARG A 371 35.36 -49.13 26.72
C ARG A 371 36.86 -49.17 26.97
N ALA A 372 37.36 -48.31 27.84
CA ALA A 372 38.75 -48.30 28.29
C ALA A 372 38.91 -49.19 29.53
N ARG A 373 39.90 -50.09 29.50
CA ARG A 373 40.13 -51.10 30.54
C ARG A 373 41.50 -50.91 31.19
N ASP A 374 41.59 -51.20 32.48
CA ASP A 374 42.89 -51.49 33.10
C ASP A 374 43.26 -52.99 32.95
N ALA A 375 44.47 -53.37 33.35
CA ALA A 375 44.97 -54.74 33.23
C ALA A 375 44.20 -55.79 34.08
N PHE A 376 43.30 -55.34 34.96
CA PHE A 376 42.41 -56.18 35.77
C PHE A 376 40.95 -56.16 35.25
N GLY A 377 40.68 -55.44 34.15
CA GLY A 377 39.37 -55.33 33.52
C GLY A 377 38.46 -54.26 34.12
N ASN A 378 38.92 -53.46 35.08
CA ASN A 378 38.15 -52.32 35.60
C ASN A 378 37.90 -51.27 34.51
N ALA A 379 36.89 -50.44 34.70
CA ALA A 379 36.66 -49.28 33.83
C ALA A 379 37.69 -48.18 34.14
N PHE A 380 38.66 -47.99 33.25
CA PHE A 380 39.64 -46.91 33.40
C PHE A 380 39.06 -45.57 32.88
N PRO A 381 39.08 -44.47 33.65
CA PRO A 381 38.47 -43.19 33.27
C PRO A 381 39.30 -42.41 32.22
N TYR A 382 39.62 -43.05 31.10
CA TYR A 382 40.27 -42.43 29.95
C TYR A 382 39.39 -41.28 29.42
N ASN A 383 40.00 -40.11 29.25
CA ASN A 383 39.36 -38.90 28.77
C ASN A 383 40.30 -38.26 27.74
N GLY A 384 39.91 -38.29 26.46
CA GLY A 384 40.75 -37.78 25.38
C GLY A 384 40.43 -38.35 23.99
N PRO A 385 40.99 -37.76 22.92
CA PRO A 385 40.78 -38.21 21.55
C PRO A 385 41.60 -39.46 21.22
N VAL A 386 41.01 -40.35 20.42
CA VAL A 386 41.66 -41.50 19.80
C VAL A 386 41.69 -41.33 18.28
N SER A 387 42.65 -41.98 17.63
CA SER A 387 42.60 -42.21 16.18
C SER A 387 41.62 -43.37 15.90
N LEU A 388 40.63 -43.13 15.04
CA LEU A 388 39.73 -44.16 14.51
C LEU A 388 40.04 -44.37 13.03
N ARG A 389 40.25 -45.62 12.61
CA ARG A 389 40.60 -45.97 11.22
C ARG A 389 39.82 -47.20 10.76
N ALA A 390 39.46 -47.25 9.48
CA ALA A 390 38.93 -48.46 8.85
C ALA A 390 40.08 -49.24 8.22
N ARG A 391 40.21 -50.52 8.59
CA ARG A 391 41.16 -51.45 7.99
C ARG A 391 40.44 -52.41 7.06
N ILE A 392 40.86 -52.46 5.80
CA ILE A 392 40.16 -53.12 4.70
C ILE A 392 41.10 -54.10 4.01
N GLY A 393 40.63 -55.34 3.78
CA GLY A 393 41.41 -56.37 3.07
C GLY A 393 42.78 -56.70 3.68
N GLY A 394 43.00 -56.40 4.97
CA GLY A 394 44.22 -56.65 5.72
C GLY A 394 45.39 -55.67 5.50
N VAL A 395 45.39 -54.90 4.40
CA VAL A 395 46.52 -54.02 4.00
C VAL A 395 46.15 -52.54 3.77
N ASP A 396 44.86 -52.23 3.62
CA ASP A 396 44.38 -50.88 3.27
C ASP A 396 43.72 -50.25 4.51
N GLU A 397 44.53 -49.60 5.36
CA GLU A 397 44.09 -48.97 6.61
C GLU A 397 44.18 -47.43 6.50
N SER A 398 43.03 -46.75 6.57
CA SER A 398 42.99 -45.29 6.61
C SER A 398 41.81 -44.74 7.44
N ALA A 399 41.95 -43.51 7.91
CA ALA A 399 40.85 -42.69 8.38
C ALA A 399 39.96 -42.20 7.21
N ASP A 400 40.51 -42.11 6.00
CA ASP A 400 39.83 -41.57 4.81
C ASP A 400 38.67 -42.45 4.30
N TYR A 401 38.48 -43.65 4.87
CA TYR A 401 37.34 -44.53 4.58
C TYR A 401 36.31 -44.57 5.72
N LEU A 402 36.43 -43.66 6.69
CA LEU A 402 35.65 -43.65 7.93
C LEU A 402 35.07 -42.26 8.17
N ILE A 403 33.82 -42.21 8.60
CA ILE A 403 33.18 -41.04 9.19
C ILE A 403 32.75 -41.44 10.61
N ALA A 404 33.17 -40.65 11.60
CA ALA A 404 32.85 -40.86 13.01
C ALA A 404 32.23 -39.60 13.61
N SER A 405 31.08 -39.75 14.27
CA SER A 405 30.40 -38.66 14.98
C SER A 405 31.18 -38.11 16.18
N THR A 406 32.01 -38.94 16.80
CA THR A 406 33.00 -38.57 17.80
C THR A 406 34.15 -39.57 17.77
N ASN A 407 35.34 -39.11 18.16
CA ASN A 407 36.52 -39.93 18.41
C ASN A 407 37.09 -39.69 19.82
N THR A 408 36.30 -39.10 20.73
CA THR A 408 36.75 -38.72 22.08
C THR A 408 36.09 -39.60 23.13
N PHE A 409 36.92 -40.29 23.93
CA PHE A 409 36.47 -41.00 25.12
C PHE A 409 36.09 -40.00 26.22
N VAL A 410 35.01 -40.30 26.93
CA VAL A 410 34.56 -39.58 28.13
C VAL A 410 34.40 -40.60 29.25
N ASN A 411 35.11 -40.41 30.36
CA ASN A 411 35.12 -41.30 31.53
C ASN A 411 35.26 -42.80 31.19
N GLY A 412 36.12 -43.12 30.23
CA GLY A 412 36.39 -44.50 29.82
C GLY A 412 35.40 -45.11 28.83
N GLN A 413 34.45 -44.35 28.28
CA GLN A 413 33.56 -44.82 27.22
C GLN A 413 33.62 -43.92 25.97
N LEU A 414 33.65 -44.55 24.80
CA LEU A 414 33.46 -43.93 23.49
C LEU A 414 32.19 -44.51 22.88
N ASP A 415 31.14 -43.71 22.77
CA ASP A 415 29.92 -44.02 22.03
C ASP A 415 29.92 -43.21 20.73
N ALA A 416 30.10 -43.88 19.59
CA ALA A 416 30.19 -43.25 18.29
C ALA A 416 29.20 -43.89 17.29
N LEU A 417 28.42 -43.06 16.61
CA LEU A 417 27.93 -43.42 15.27
C LEU A 417 29.12 -43.40 14.31
N ILE A 418 29.29 -44.52 13.60
CA ILE A 418 30.37 -44.82 12.67
C ILE A 418 29.77 -45.19 11.31
N GLN A 419 30.36 -44.68 10.23
CA GLN A 419 30.03 -45.04 8.85
C GLN A 419 31.33 -45.34 8.09
N VAL A 420 31.40 -46.48 7.41
CA VAL A 420 32.55 -46.85 6.57
C VAL A 420 32.22 -46.54 5.12
N THR A 421 32.88 -45.57 4.51
CA THR A 421 32.53 -45.05 3.17
C THR A 421 33.02 -45.92 2.01
N LYS A 422 33.89 -46.92 2.28
CA LYS A 422 34.43 -47.84 1.28
C LYS A 422 33.82 -49.24 1.36
N ARG A 423 33.32 -49.73 0.22
CA ARG A 423 32.71 -51.07 0.09
C ARG A 423 33.77 -52.17 0.19
N ALA A 424 33.58 -53.14 1.09
CA ALA A 424 34.40 -54.35 1.18
C ALA A 424 33.69 -55.53 1.87
N PHE A 425 34.17 -56.74 1.59
CA PHE A 425 33.66 -57.98 2.19
C PHE A 425 34.25 -58.32 3.57
N SER A 426 35.32 -57.63 3.97
CA SER A 426 35.96 -57.72 5.28
C SER A 426 36.50 -56.32 5.61
N VAL A 427 35.99 -55.76 6.70
CA VAL A 427 36.38 -54.49 7.31
C VAL A 427 36.57 -54.72 8.80
N GLN A 428 37.58 -54.08 9.38
CA GLN A 428 37.81 -53.98 10.82
C GLN A 428 37.88 -52.51 11.22
N LEU A 429 37.42 -52.15 12.42
CA LEU A 429 37.64 -50.84 13.02
C LEU A 429 38.87 -50.88 13.91
N VAL A 430 39.78 -49.93 13.76
CA VAL A 430 40.98 -49.78 14.59
C VAL A 430 40.81 -48.57 15.50
N VAL A 431 40.99 -48.77 16.80
CA VAL A 431 40.95 -47.74 17.84
C VAL A 431 42.36 -47.60 18.41
N ASP A 432 42.93 -46.40 18.31
CA ASP A 432 44.32 -46.13 18.65
C ASP A 432 44.41 -44.93 19.61
N SER A 433 44.96 -45.15 20.80
CA SER A 433 45.17 -44.13 21.83
C SER A 433 46.11 -42.99 21.40
N ASN A 434 46.88 -43.19 20.31
CA ASN A 434 48.06 -42.39 19.94
C ASN A 434 49.20 -42.46 20.97
N THR A 435 49.07 -43.27 22.03
CA THR A 435 50.06 -43.47 23.09
C THR A 435 50.55 -44.93 23.20
N GLY A 436 50.18 -45.79 22.25
CA GLY A 436 50.66 -47.17 22.13
C GLY A 436 49.66 -48.27 22.49
N VAL A 437 48.52 -47.93 23.12
CA VAL A 437 47.37 -48.84 23.29
C VAL A 437 46.52 -48.78 22.02
N VAL A 438 46.33 -49.93 21.36
CA VAL A 438 45.59 -50.07 20.11
C VAL A 438 44.73 -51.33 20.19
N GLU A 439 43.49 -51.26 19.72
CA GLU A 439 42.58 -52.41 19.62
C GLU A 439 41.91 -52.49 18.24
N VAL A 440 41.54 -53.69 17.81
CA VAL A 440 40.96 -53.97 16.48
C VAL A 440 39.68 -54.79 16.61
N SER A 441 38.60 -54.35 15.96
CA SER A 441 37.33 -55.07 15.98
C SER A 441 37.38 -56.39 15.17
N GLY A 442 36.44 -57.28 15.46
CA GLY A 442 36.10 -58.37 14.54
C GLY A 442 35.65 -57.87 13.16
N ASP A 443 35.80 -58.74 12.16
CA ASP A 443 35.42 -58.52 10.77
C ASP A 443 33.90 -58.33 10.56
N PHE A 444 33.53 -57.37 9.72
CA PHE A 444 32.16 -57.17 9.21
C PHE A 444 32.16 -56.82 7.71
N GLN A 445 31.00 -56.91 7.06
CA GLN A 445 30.82 -56.59 5.64
C GLN A 445 30.17 -55.22 5.43
N VAL A 446 30.69 -54.46 4.44
CA VAL A 446 30.14 -53.17 4.01
C VAL A 446 29.80 -53.23 2.51
N ASN A 447 28.52 -53.17 2.17
CA ASN A 447 28.03 -53.07 0.79
C ASN A 447 28.00 -51.61 0.31
N ALA A 448 28.03 -51.40 -1.01
CA ALA A 448 27.74 -50.09 -1.59
C ALA A 448 26.31 -49.64 -1.25
N GLY A 449 26.11 -48.33 -1.21
CA GLY A 449 24.83 -47.69 -0.93
C GLY A 449 23.83 -47.77 -2.11
N PRO A 450 22.78 -46.94 -2.08
CA PRO A 450 21.94 -46.74 -3.27
C PRO A 450 22.77 -46.17 -4.43
N LEU A 451 22.26 -46.33 -5.65
CA LEU A 451 22.80 -45.66 -6.82
C LEU A 451 22.70 -44.14 -6.63
N ASP A 452 23.81 -43.44 -6.77
CA ASP A 452 23.90 -41.98 -6.69
C ASP A 452 24.17 -41.38 -8.08
N ARG A 453 25.22 -41.85 -8.75
CA ARG A 453 25.67 -41.32 -10.04
C ARG A 453 26.18 -42.37 -11.02
N ILE A 454 26.17 -42.01 -12.30
CA ILE A 454 26.96 -42.71 -13.32
C ILE A 454 28.29 -41.97 -13.48
N LEU A 455 29.38 -42.64 -13.10
CA LEU A 455 30.74 -42.11 -13.19
C LEU A 455 31.37 -42.51 -14.53
N LEU A 456 31.87 -41.52 -15.26
CA LEU A 456 32.72 -41.70 -16.43
C LEU A 456 34.17 -41.43 -16.00
N THR A 457 35.08 -42.34 -16.32
CA THR A 457 36.53 -42.18 -16.13
C THR A 457 37.20 -42.07 -17.50
N TYR A 458 37.80 -40.92 -17.80
CA TYR A 458 38.49 -40.65 -19.07
C TYR A 458 39.97 -41.10 -19.03
N PRO A 459 40.61 -41.25 -20.20
CA PRO A 459 42.07 -41.38 -20.27
C PRO A 459 42.72 -40.18 -19.58
N GLY A 460 43.64 -40.42 -18.63
CA GLY A 460 44.25 -39.38 -17.77
C GLY A 460 43.71 -39.34 -16.34
N GLU A 461 42.57 -40.01 -16.08
CA GLU A 461 41.98 -40.16 -14.74
C GLU A 461 42.20 -41.57 -14.17
N THR A 462 41.94 -41.74 -12.86
CA THR A 462 41.99 -43.02 -12.15
C THR A 462 40.87 -43.11 -11.11
N TRP A 463 39.99 -44.10 -11.27
CA TRP A 463 38.89 -44.36 -10.34
C TRP A 463 39.40 -44.72 -8.94
N THR A 464 38.95 -43.96 -7.93
CA THR A 464 39.42 -44.06 -6.53
C THR A 464 38.20 -44.14 -5.59
N PRO A 465 37.66 -45.34 -5.33
CA PRO A 465 36.42 -45.51 -4.56
C PRO A 465 36.62 -45.44 -3.04
N GLY A 466 35.63 -44.87 -2.35
CA GLY A 466 35.38 -45.03 -0.92
C GLY A 466 35.96 -43.96 0.00
N LEU A 467 36.54 -42.89 -0.55
CA LEU A 467 36.99 -41.73 0.23
C LEU A 467 35.81 -41.06 0.95
N ASN A 468 36.04 -40.53 2.15
CA ASN A 468 35.02 -39.97 3.03
C ASN A 468 34.56 -38.53 2.68
N ASP A 469 34.85 -38.08 1.46
CA ASP A 469 34.32 -36.85 0.87
C ASP A 469 33.14 -37.18 -0.07
N PRO A 470 31.89 -36.84 0.29
CA PRO A 470 30.72 -37.09 -0.56
C PRO A 470 30.66 -36.17 -1.80
N THR A 471 31.48 -35.12 -1.86
CA THR A 471 31.59 -34.19 -3.01
C THR A 471 32.67 -34.63 -4.00
N PHE A 472 33.55 -35.55 -3.62
CA PHE A 472 34.58 -36.09 -4.50
C PHE A 472 33.96 -36.90 -5.66
N SER A 473 34.34 -36.60 -6.90
CA SER A 473 33.73 -37.19 -8.10
C SER A 473 33.78 -38.72 -8.13
N GLY A 474 34.87 -39.30 -7.59
CA GLY A 474 35.24 -40.71 -7.72
C GLY A 474 36.45 -40.93 -8.64
N ASN A 475 36.93 -39.89 -9.33
CA ASN A 475 38.12 -39.92 -10.19
C ASN A 475 39.24 -39.01 -9.62
N MET A 476 40.46 -39.53 -9.56
CA MET A 476 41.68 -38.73 -9.37
C MET A 476 42.34 -38.43 -10.72
N GLY A 477 42.92 -37.25 -10.89
CA GLY A 477 43.62 -36.84 -12.11
C GLY A 477 42.86 -35.79 -12.92
N VAL A 478 43.16 -35.67 -14.22
CA VAL A 478 42.46 -34.80 -15.16
C VAL A 478 42.32 -35.51 -16.52
N PRO A 479 41.19 -35.36 -17.25
CA PRO A 479 41.05 -35.93 -18.58
C PRO A 479 42.11 -35.41 -19.57
N ASN A 480 42.62 -36.31 -20.41
CA ASN A 480 43.49 -35.97 -21.52
C ASN A 480 42.78 -35.00 -22.49
N ALA A 481 43.46 -33.89 -22.81
CA ALA A 481 42.98 -32.97 -23.83
C ALA A 481 42.97 -33.63 -25.22
N THR A 482 42.00 -33.25 -26.06
CA THR A 482 41.83 -33.77 -27.43
C THR A 482 41.60 -32.63 -28.43
N THR A 483 41.45 -32.96 -29.71
CA THR A 483 40.99 -32.03 -30.76
C THR A 483 39.58 -32.40 -31.21
N ALA A 484 38.86 -31.46 -31.83
CA ALA A 484 37.56 -31.73 -32.44
C ALA A 484 37.70 -32.83 -33.51
N GLY A 485 36.95 -33.92 -33.35
CA GLY A 485 37.08 -35.15 -34.15
C GLY A 485 38.10 -36.17 -33.62
N GLY A 486 38.82 -35.88 -32.53
CA GLY A 486 39.76 -36.79 -31.89
C GLY A 486 39.10 -37.71 -30.86
N THR A 487 39.38 -39.02 -30.95
CA THR A 487 38.80 -40.06 -30.10
C THR A 487 39.46 -40.16 -28.73
N LEU A 488 38.66 -40.14 -27.67
CA LEU A 488 39.04 -40.60 -26.33
C LEU A 488 38.70 -42.10 -26.20
N ASP A 489 39.71 -42.91 -25.91
CA ASP A 489 39.66 -44.38 -25.82
C ASP A 489 40.76 -44.83 -24.82
N PRO A 490 40.44 -45.60 -23.76
CA PRO A 490 39.12 -46.02 -23.29
C PRO A 490 38.41 -44.94 -22.46
N VAL A 491 37.08 -44.80 -22.60
CA VAL A 491 36.23 -44.13 -21.61
C VAL A 491 35.47 -45.19 -20.84
N GLU A 492 35.75 -45.32 -19.55
CA GLU A 492 35.13 -46.34 -18.69
C GLU A 492 33.91 -45.78 -17.97
N ILE A 493 32.79 -46.50 -18.01
CA ILE A 493 31.51 -46.06 -17.44
C ILE A 493 31.08 -47.02 -16.32
N ARG A 494 30.75 -46.46 -15.15
CA ARG A 494 30.46 -47.18 -13.90
C ARG A 494 29.19 -46.65 -13.23
N ALA A 495 28.39 -47.53 -12.63
CA ALA A 495 27.30 -47.14 -11.72
C ALA A 495 27.82 -47.13 -10.29
N VAL A 496 27.72 -45.99 -9.58
CA VAL A 496 28.35 -45.82 -8.27
C VAL A 496 27.44 -45.20 -7.21
N ASP A 497 27.78 -45.43 -5.94
CA ASP A 497 27.18 -44.73 -4.80
C ASP A 497 27.86 -43.37 -4.55
N GLN A 498 27.39 -42.66 -3.52
CA GLN A 498 27.82 -41.31 -3.14
C GLN A 498 29.35 -41.17 -2.94
N TYR A 499 30.03 -42.26 -2.57
CA TYR A 499 31.47 -42.30 -2.32
C TYR A 499 32.25 -43.02 -3.45
N GLY A 500 31.62 -43.17 -4.62
CA GLY A 500 32.25 -43.74 -5.82
C GLY A 500 32.36 -45.27 -5.84
N ASN A 501 31.77 -46.00 -4.89
CA ASN A 501 31.85 -47.47 -4.87
C ASN A 501 30.92 -48.10 -5.92
N LEU A 502 31.35 -49.19 -6.54
CA LEU A 502 30.58 -49.88 -7.58
C LEU A 502 29.26 -50.47 -7.03
N VAL A 503 28.13 -49.99 -7.55
CA VAL A 503 26.78 -50.48 -7.28
C VAL A 503 26.42 -51.61 -8.25
N ALA A 504 25.64 -52.60 -7.78
CA ALA A 504 25.27 -53.78 -8.57
C ALA A 504 23.88 -53.64 -9.21
N GLY A 505 23.75 -54.10 -10.45
CA GLY A 505 22.49 -54.22 -11.17
C GLY A 505 22.52 -53.63 -12.58
N SER A 506 21.64 -54.12 -13.45
CA SER A 506 21.48 -53.57 -14.81
C SER A 506 20.80 -52.19 -14.76
N ARG A 507 21.25 -51.25 -15.60
CA ARG A 507 20.68 -49.91 -15.79
C ARG A 507 20.66 -49.58 -17.28
N ILE A 508 19.68 -48.77 -17.72
CA ILE A 508 19.72 -48.13 -19.05
C ILE A 508 20.21 -46.69 -18.84
N VAL A 509 21.26 -46.33 -19.57
CA VAL A 509 21.91 -45.01 -19.53
C VAL A 509 21.71 -44.33 -20.87
N THR A 510 21.38 -43.03 -20.86
CA THR A 510 21.48 -42.15 -22.03
C THR A 510 22.53 -41.09 -21.73
N LEU A 511 23.47 -40.87 -22.66
CA LEU A 511 24.47 -39.80 -22.55
C LEU A 511 24.03 -38.57 -23.35
N THR A 512 24.34 -37.40 -22.82
CA THR A 512 24.09 -36.09 -23.44
C THR A 512 25.32 -35.20 -23.24
N CYS A 513 25.44 -34.10 -23.98
CA CYS A 513 26.56 -33.16 -23.85
C CYS A 513 25.99 -31.74 -23.82
N PRO A 514 25.78 -31.12 -22.64
CA PRO A 514 25.06 -29.85 -22.52
C PRO A 514 25.70 -28.67 -23.26
N ASN A 515 27.02 -28.74 -23.51
CA ASN A 515 27.82 -27.64 -24.07
C ASN A 515 28.30 -27.91 -25.52
N GLY A 516 27.77 -28.91 -26.22
CA GLY A 516 28.20 -29.23 -27.58
C GLY A 516 27.84 -30.62 -28.08
N TYR A 517 28.36 -30.98 -29.25
CA TYR A 517 28.04 -32.20 -29.97
C TYR A 517 29.16 -33.25 -29.89
N PHE A 518 28.78 -34.53 -29.90
CA PHE A 518 29.71 -35.66 -29.84
C PHE A 518 29.18 -36.89 -30.58
N PHE A 519 30.07 -37.84 -30.85
CA PHE A 519 29.71 -39.23 -31.14
C PHE A 519 30.05 -40.11 -29.95
N LEU A 520 29.12 -41.01 -29.60
CA LEU A 520 29.38 -42.17 -28.75
C LEU A 520 29.66 -43.38 -29.65
N LEU A 521 30.75 -44.09 -29.39
CA LEU A 521 31.09 -45.32 -30.11
C LEU A 521 31.28 -46.49 -29.15
N ASP A 522 30.92 -47.68 -29.63
CA ASP A 522 31.17 -48.94 -28.93
C ASP A 522 32.63 -49.41 -29.07
N SER A 523 32.96 -50.56 -28.46
CA SER A 523 34.28 -51.20 -28.58
C SER A 523 34.65 -51.63 -30.03
N SER A 524 33.67 -51.67 -30.93
CA SER A 524 33.79 -52.03 -32.35
C SER A 524 33.80 -50.81 -33.28
N ASN A 525 33.95 -49.60 -32.72
CA ASN A 525 33.89 -48.31 -33.40
C ASN A 525 32.56 -48.06 -34.17
N GLN A 526 31.44 -48.68 -33.79
CA GLN A 526 30.12 -48.37 -34.32
C GLN A 526 29.51 -47.20 -33.53
N VAL A 527 28.84 -46.27 -34.23
CA VAL A 527 28.17 -45.12 -33.61
C VAL A 527 26.87 -45.56 -32.95
N ILE A 528 26.63 -45.11 -31.72
CA ILE A 528 25.38 -45.34 -30.98
C ILE A 528 24.49 -44.10 -31.17
N GLU A 529 23.64 -44.12 -32.19
CA GLU A 529 22.87 -42.95 -32.65
C GLU A 529 21.89 -42.38 -31.60
N ASP A 530 21.24 -43.25 -30.81
CA ASP A 530 20.37 -42.84 -29.68
C ASP A 530 21.14 -42.39 -28.42
N TYR A 531 22.47 -42.43 -28.42
CA TYR A 531 23.36 -42.22 -27.26
C TYR A 531 23.02 -43.09 -26.02
N ARG A 532 22.29 -44.20 -26.23
CA ARG A 532 21.61 -44.97 -25.19
C ARG A 532 22.06 -46.44 -25.17
N PHE A 533 22.38 -46.96 -23.99
CA PHE A 533 22.88 -48.33 -23.82
C PHE A 533 22.51 -48.94 -22.46
N THR A 534 22.67 -50.26 -22.34
CA THR A 534 22.43 -51.02 -21.10
C THR A 534 23.74 -51.30 -20.38
N LEU A 535 23.96 -50.66 -19.23
CA LEU A 535 25.10 -50.86 -18.35
C LEU A 535 24.82 -52.04 -17.41
N ASN A 536 25.59 -53.12 -17.53
CA ASN A 536 25.46 -54.34 -16.71
C ASN A 536 26.60 -54.51 -15.67
N GLY A 537 27.45 -53.49 -15.56
CA GLY A 537 28.73 -53.48 -14.83
C GLY A 537 29.68 -52.47 -15.51
N PRO A 538 30.92 -52.30 -15.02
CA PRO A 538 31.91 -51.44 -15.65
C PRO A 538 32.07 -51.77 -17.14
N SER A 539 31.86 -50.80 -18.01
CA SER A 539 31.82 -50.98 -19.46
C SER A 539 32.65 -49.90 -20.17
N VAL A 540 33.26 -50.25 -21.31
CA VAL A 540 34.18 -49.37 -22.03
C VAL A 540 33.56 -48.87 -23.33
N TYR A 541 33.60 -47.56 -23.53
CA TYR A 541 33.12 -46.85 -24.71
C TYR A 541 34.19 -45.89 -25.22
N LYS A 542 33.93 -45.25 -26.37
CA LYS A 542 34.79 -44.22 -26.94
C LYS A 542 33.97 -42.98 -27.23
N ILE A 543 34.57 -41.81 -27.03
CA ILE A 543 33.88 -40.53 -27.18
C ILE A 543 34.69 -39.63 -28.11
N VAL A 544 34.01 -39.08 -29.13
CA VAL A 544 34.58 -38.13 -30.08
C VAL A 544 33.80 -36.82 -29.96
N PHE A 545 34.37 -35.81 -29.31
CA PHE A 545 33.77 -34.48 -29.28
C PHE A 545 33.92 -33.79 -30.65
N ARG A 546 32.85 -33.16 -31.11
CA ARG A 546 32.81 -32.36 -32.36
C ARG A 546 32.92 -30.86 -32.05
N THR A 547 32.37 -30.41 -30.93
CA THR A 547 32.48 -29.02 -30.44
C THR A 547 33.77 -28.82 -29.64
N ALA A 548 34.48 -27.73 -29.91
CA ALA A 548 35.67 -27.31 -29.17
C ALA A 548 35.31 -26.63 -27.82
N GLY A 549 36.32 -26.25 -27.04
CA GLY A 549 36.17 -25.64 -25.73
C GLY A 549 36.20 -26.63 -24.57
N GLN A 550 35.54 -26.30 -23.46
CA GLN A 550 35.48 -27.14 -22.26
C GLN A 550 34.19 -27.97 -22.28
N GLN A 551 34.33 -29.24 -22.67
CA GLN A 551 33.23 -30.17 -22.92
C GLN A 551 33.06 -31.16 -21.77
N HIS A 552 31.84 -31.59 -21.50
CA HIS A 552 31.55 -32.62 -20.51
C HIS A 552 30.29 -33.41 -20.92
N ILE A 553 30.21 -34.66 -20.50
CA ILE A 553 29.08 -35.55 -20.77
C ILE A 553 28.20 -35.61 -19.54
N GLN A 554 26.89 -35.53 -19.72
CA GLN A 554 25.89 -35.73 -18.67
C GLN A 554 25.15 -37.06 -18.90
N ALA A 555 25.23 -37.96 -17.92
CA ALA A 555 24.66 -39.30 -17.95
C ALA A 555 23.31 -39.34 -17.23
N ASN A 556 22.25 -39.68 -17.96
CA ASN A 556 20.88 -39.74 -17.46
C ASN A 556 20.45 -41.20 -17.26
N VAL A 557 19.90 -41.50 -16.07
CA VAL A 557 19.36 -42.82 -15.68
C VAL A 557 18.10 -42.59 -14.85
N GLY A 558 17.02 -43.32 -15.17
CA GLY A 558 15.78 -43.25 -14.40
C GLY A 558 15.96 -43.62 -12.93
N GLY A 559 15.69 -42.67 -12.03
CA GLY A 559 15.75 -42.83 -10.58
C GLY A 559 16.85 -42.04 -9.86
N ILE A 560 17.70 -41.32 -10.59
CA ILE A 560 18.71 -40.38 -10.07
C ILE A 560 18.74 -39.09 -10.90
N GLU A 561 19.37 -38.03 -10.38
CA GLU A 561 19.59 -36.81 -11.16
C GLU A 561 20.71 -37.00 -12.22
N PRO A 562 20.64 -36.34 -13.39
CA PRO A 562 21.59 -36.59 -14.48
C PRO A 562 23.02 -36.15 -14.14
N SER A 563 23.93 -37.12 -14.05
CA SER A 563 25.28 -36.97 -13.48
C SER A 563 26.27 -36.38 -14.49
N PRO A 564 26.95 -35.25 -14.23
CA PRO A 564 28.00 -34.73 -15.11
C PRO A 564 29.32 -35.48 -14.93
N SER A 565 30.07 -35.61 -16.02
CA SER A 565 31.45 -36.11 -16.05
C SER A 565 32.47 -35.02 -15.67
N SER A 566 33.72 -35.43 -15.46
CA SER A 566 34.87 -34.51 -15.53
C SER A 566 34.92 -33.76 -16.87
N VAL A 567 35.50 -32.57 -16.85
CA VAL A 567 35.58 -31.66 -18.00
C VAL A 567 36.80 -31.99 -18.87
N VAL A 568 36.57 -32.12 -20.18
CA VAL A 568 37.57 -32.38 -21.22
C VAL A 568 37.87 -31.08 -21.98
N SER A 569 39.14 -30.72 -22.07
CA SER A 569 39.60 -29.64 -22.95
C SER A 569 39.70 -30.12 -24.41
N VAL A 570 38.85 -29.59 -25.28
CA VAL A 570 38.81 -29.90 -26.71
C VAL A 570 39.31 -28.69 -27.52
N SER A 571 40.40 -28.84 -28.26
CA SER A 571 40.89 -27.80 -29.17
C SER A 571 40.22 -27.88 -30.55
N PRO A 572 39.99 -26.76 -31.25
CA PRO A 572 39.57 -26.79 -32.65
C PRO A 572 40.65 -27.48 -33.51
N ASN A 573 40.23 -28.12 -34.60
CA ASN A 573 41.14 -28.79 -35.52
C ASN A 573 41.75 -27.79 -36.55
N THR A 574 42.47 -28.29 -37.55
CA THR A 574 43.05 -27.46 -38.61
C THR A 574 41.98 -26.81 -39.50
N PHE A 575 42.31 -25.64 -40.08
CA PHE A 575 41.41 -24.89 -40.96
C PHE A 575 41.00 -25.70 -42.20
N LEU A 576 39.68 -25.82 -42.40
CA LEU A 576 39.09 -26.55 -43.53
C LEU A 576 37.82 -25.89 -44.10
N LYS A 577 37.20 -24.94 -43.40
CA LYS A 577 35.94 -24.30 -43.80
C LYS A 577 35.91 -22.80 -43.47
N LEU A 578 35.03 -22.07 -44.16
CA LEU A 578 34.63 -20.71 -43.82
C LEU A 578 33.15 -20.72 -43.47
N ALA A 579 32.79 -20.11 -42.34
CA ALA A 579 31.39 -19.84 -42.01
C ALA A 579 31.12 -18.34 -42.18
N VAL A 580 30.04 -18.01 -42.88
CA VAL A 580 29.60 -16.62 -43.09
C VAL A 580 28.25 -16.46 -42.39
N VAL A 581 28.21 -15.58 -41.40
CA VAL A 581 27.10 -15.41 -40.47
C VAL A 581 26.52 -14.00 -40.67
N ALA A 582 25.29 -13.94 -41.15
CA ALA A 582 24.50 -12.70 -41.25
C ALA A 582 23.89 -12.31 -39.90
N PRO A 583 23.43 -11.06 -39.72
CA PRO A 583 22.62 -10.69 -38.56
C PRO A 583 21.42 -11.63 -38.42
N GLY A 584 21.16 -12.19 -37.23
CA GLY A 584 20.10 -13.19 -36.99
C GLY A 584 20.54 -14.66 -37.11
N GLU A 585 21.66 -14.93 -37.78
CA GLU A 585 22.37 -16.21 -37.66
C GLU A 585 23.32 -16.15 -36.45
N THR A 586 23.71 -17.32 -35.95
CA THR A 586 24.82 -17.49 -34.99
C THR A 586 25.63 -18.71 -35.41
N LEU A 587 26.95 -18.66 -35.27
CA LEU A 587 27.81 -19.82 -35.52
C LEU A 587 27.50 -20.93 -34.50
N ASP A 588 27.40 -22.19 -34.96
CA ASP A 588 27.12 -23.34 -34.10
C ASP A 588 28.26 -24.38 -34.14
N PRO A 589 29.31 -24.22 -33.30
CA PRO A 589 30.50 -25.06 -33.33
C PRO A 589 30.19 -26.54 -33.00
N GLY A 590 30.62 -27.43 -33.88
CA GLY A 590 30.45 -28.88 -33.75
C GLY A 590 29.14 -29.43 -34.30
N THR A 591 28.23 -28.60 -34.81
CA THR A 591 26.86 -28.98 -35.19
C THR A 591 26.77 -30.07 -36.26
N PHE A 592 25.63 -30.77 -36.29
CA PHE A 592 25.31 -31.75 -37.35
C PHE A 592 24.83 -31.10 -38.64
N ASP A 593 24.44 -29.82 -38.61
CA ASP A 593 23.96 -29.09 -39.77
C ASP A 593 25.05 -28.78 -40.80
N LEU A 594 24.62 -28.66 -42.06
CA LEU A 594 25.53 -28.69 -43.22
C LEU A 594 26.32 -27.38 -43.39
N ASP A 595 25.82 -26.25 -42.91
CA ASP A 595 26.38 -24.90 -43.08
C ASP A 595 27.05 -24.33 -41.81
N GLY A 596 26.83 -24.96 -40.65
CA GLY A 596 27.53 -24.63 -39.39
C GLY A 596 26.89 -23.54 -38.55
N LYS A 597 25.58 -23.28 -38.72
CA LYS A 597 24.90 -22.13 -38.14
C LYS A 597 23.57 -22.52 -37.50
N LEU A 598 23.17 -21.72 -36.51
CA LEU A 598 21.86 -21.77 -35.87
C LEU A 598 21.12 -20.44 -36.11
N GLY A 599 19.79 -20.49 -36.20
CA GLY A 599 18.95 -19.31 -36.43
C GLY A 599 18.61 -19.11 -37.90
N SER A 600 18.39 -17.86 -38.32
CA SER A 600 18.09 -17.49 -39.71
C SER A 600 18.39 -16.01 -39.94
N PRO A 601 18.89 -15.60 -41.12
CA PRO A 601 19.18 -14.19 -41.41
C PRO A 601 17.97 -13.27 -41.19
N HIS A 602 18.18 -12.20 -40.45
CA HIS A 602 17.24 -11.08 -40.32
C HIS A 602 17.07 -10.38 -41.67
N VAL A 603 15.85 -9.92 -41.93
CA VAL A 603 15.53 -9.04 -43.05
C VAL A 603 16.35 -7.74 -42.95
N GLN A 604 16.93 -7.30 -44.07
CA GLN A 604 17.66 -6.04 -44.18
C GLN A 604 16.98 -5.11 -45.18
N ASP A 605 17.08 -3.79 -44.97
CA ASP A 605 16.52 -2.78 -45.87
C ASP A 605 17.48 -2.48 -47.04
N ALA A 606 16.95 -2.36 -48.25
CA ALA A 606 17.73 -2.09 -49.45
C ALA A 606 18.51 -0.76 -49.34
N GLY A 607 19.82 -0.84 -49.57
CA GLY A 607 20.74 0.30 -49.49
C GLY A 607 21.29 0.60 -48.09
N VAL A 608 20.83 -0.09 -47.04
CA VAL A 608 21.37 0.06 -45.67
C VAL A 608 22.59 -0.86 -45.49
N PRO A 609 23.71 -0.34 -44.95
CA PRO A 609 24.88 -1.17 -44.65
C PRO A 609 24.66 -2.00 -43.39
N PHE A 610 25.02 -3.29 -43.44
CA PHE A 610 25.02 -4.20 -42.31
C PHE A 610 26.31 -5.03 -42.27
N ASP A 611 26.68 -5.55 -41.10
CA ASP A 611 27.90 -6.35 -40.93
C ASP A 611 27.61 -7.85 -41.08
N VAL A 612 28.45 -8.56 -41.84
CA VAL A 612 28.54 -10.03 -41.82
C VAL A 612 29.81 -10.47 -41.08
N GLN A 613 29.69 -11.49 -40.23
CA GLN A 613 30.85 -12.11 -39.60
C GLN A 613 31.39 -13.24 -40.49
N VAL A 614 32.71 -13.29 -40.67
CA VAL A 614 33.40 -14.39 -41.35
C VAL A 614 34.29 -15.10 -40.33
N TYR A 615 34.07 -16.40 -40.16
CA TYR A 615 34.86 -17.26 -39.29
C TYR A 615 35.71 -18.24 -40.10
N ALA A 616 36.99 -18.34 -39.75
CA ALA A 616 37.87 -19.39 -40.22
C ALA A 616 37.75 -20.61 -39.30
N THR A 617 37.22 -21.73 -39.80
CA THR A 617 36.83 -22.87 -38.98
C THR A 617 37.48 -24.18 -39.42
N ASP A 618 37.44 -25.16 -38.52
CA ASP A 618 37.71 -26.55 -38.88
C ASP A 618 36.53 -27.21 -39.64
N TYR A 619 36.66 -28.50 -39.91
CA TYR A 619 35.63 -29.32 -40.59
C TYR A 619 34.28 -29.33 -39.88
N TYR A 620 34.28 -29.15 -38.56
CA TYR A 620 33.12 -29.18 -37.68
C TYR A 620 32.66 -27.76 -37.28
N TYR A 621 33.07 -26.73 -38.02
CA TYR A 621 32.69 -25.33 -37.78
C TYR A 621 33.18 -24.72 -36.45
N ASN A 622 34.17 -25.34 -35.79
CA ASN A 622 34.83 -24.68 -34.66
C ASN A 622 35.78 -23.59 -35.17
N PRO A 623 35.71 -22.34 -34.66
CA PRO A 623 36.72 -21.33 -34.95
C PRO A 623 38.12 -21.83 -34.60
N ILE A 624 39.06 -21.74 -35.55
CA ILE A 624 40.45 -22.15 -35.33
C ILE A 624 41.13 -21.28 -34.25
N SER A 625 42.28 -21.70 -33.74
CA SER A 625 43.08 -20.83 -32.86
C SER A 625 43.75 -19.70 -33.65
N ASN A 626 43.90 -18.53 -33.03
CA ASN A 626 44.63 -17.39 -33.62
C ASN A 626 46.13 -17.65 -33.85
N SER A 627 46.64 -18.79 -33.35
CA SER A 627 48.00 -19.28 -33.59
C SER A 627 48.07 -20.40 -34.67
N SER A 628 46.95 -20.69 -35.34
CA SER A 628 46.90 -21.63 -36.46
C SER A 628 47.67 -21.05 -37.66
N PRO A 629 48.56 -21.81 -38.34
CA PRO A 629 49.50 -21.29 -39.35
C PRO A 629 48.85 -20.88 -40.70
N VAL A 630 47.54 -20.66 -40.71
CA VAL A 630 46.72 -20.27 -41.88
C VAL A 630 46.25 -18.82 -41.81
N LEU A 631 46.43 -18.16 -40.65
CA LEU A 631 46.20 -16.72 -40.50
C LEU A 631 47.52 -15.96 -40.70
N PRO A 632 47.52 -14.78 -41.38
CA PRO A 632 46.36 -14.09 -41.94
C PRO A 632 45.84 -14.74 -43.24
N LEU A 633 44.51 -14.80 -43.38
CA LEU A 633 43.83 -15.48 -44.49
C LEU A 633 43.21 -14.45 -45.46
N ASN A 634 43.58 -14.50 -46.74
CA ASN A 634 42.96 -13.66 -47.77
C ASN A 634 41.64 -14.26 -48.28
N ILE A 635 40.61 -13.42 -48.34
CA ILE A 635 39.24 -13.76 -48.72
C ILE A 635 38.68 -12.78 -49.77
N ASP A 636 37.87 -13.29 -50.69
CA ASP A 636 37.10 -12.48 -51.64
C ASP A 636 35.60 -12.56 -51.30
N PHE A 637 34.92 -11.40 -51.31
CA PHE A 637 33.48 -11.26 -51.24
C PHE A 637 32.84 -11.22 -52.63
N SER A 638 31.66 -11.84 -52.78
CA SER A 638 30.81 -11.72 -53.97
C SER A 638 29.35 -11.91 -53.59
N SER A 639 28.43 -11.17 -54.21
CA SER A 639 26.98 -11.33 -54.01
C SER A 639 26.27 -11.67 -55.33
N SER A 640 25.05 -12.20 -55.23
CA SER A 640 24.10 -12.24 -56.34
C SER A 640 23.54 -10.86 -56.71
N ASP A 641 23.61 -9.88 -55.80
CA ASP A 641 23.27 -8.48 -56.10
C ASP A 641 24.38 -7.79 -56.88
N ALA A 642 24.14 -7.54 -58.17
CA ALA A 642 25.07 -6.85 -59.06
C ALA A 642 25.26 -5.35 -58.74
N ALA A 643 24.38 -4.74 -57.95
CA ALA A 643 24.47 -3.34 -57.51
C ALA A 643 25.03 -3.18 -56.07
N SER A 644 25.36 -4.29 -55.42
CA SER A 644 25.85 -4.31 -54.03
C SER A 644 27.13 -3.49 -53.82
N VAL A 645 27.33 -3.01 -52.60
CA VAL A 645 28.63 -2.51 -52.13
C VAL A 645 29.20 -3.57 -51.20
N LEU A 646 30.33 -4.15 -51.61
CA LEU A 646 31.03 -5.18 -50.86
C LEU A 646 32.43 -4.66 -50.45
N PRO A 647 33.06 -5.26 -49.43
CA PRO A 647 34.46 -5.02 -49.13
C PRO A 647 35.36 -5.19 -50.36
N GLY A 648 36.34 -4.31 -50.54
CA GLY A 648 37.24 -4.37 -51.69
C GLY A 648 38.12 -5.62 -51.67
N ASN A 649 38.07 -6.43 -52.73
CA ASN A 649 38.79 -7.70 -52.78
C ASN A 649 40.28 -7.54 -53.17
N PRO A 650 41.20 -8.33 -52.59
CA PRO A 650 40.98 -9.25 -51.47
C PRO A 650 40.92 -8.52 -50.12
N GLN A 651 40.09 -9.01 -49.21
CA GLN A 651 40.16 -8.68 -47.78
C GLN A 651 41.08 -9.66 -47.04
N THR A 652 41.54 -9.29 -45.85
CA THR A 652 42.43 -10.12 -45.03
C THR A 652 41.83 -10.36 -43.64
N LEU A 653 41.56 -11.62 -43.32
CA LEU A 653 41.14 -12.07 -42.00
C LEU A 653 42.39 -12.20 -41.10
N LEU A 654 42.52 -11.32 -40.11
CA LEU A 654 43.69 -11.25 -39.21
C LEU A 654 43.58 -12.16 -37.97
N SER A 655 42.39 -12.65 -37.69
CA SER A 655 42.02 -13.51 -36.56
C SER A 655 41.10 -14.64 -37.05
N ASN A 656 40.72 -15.56 -36.17
CA ASN A 656 39.77 -16.63 -36.49
C ASN A 656 38.34 -16.15 -36.80
N ALA A 657 38.04 -14.88 -36.53
CA ALA A 657 36.81 -14.17 -36.87
C ALA A 657 37.13 -12.76 -37.40
N GLY A 658 36.19 -12.16 -38.13
CA GLY A 658 36.24 -10.75 -38.55
C GLY A 658 34.88 -10.24 -39.04
N SER A 659 34.59 -8.98 -38.72
CA SER A 659 33.37 -8.27 -39.15
C SER A 659 33.63 -7.50 -40.44
N PHE A 660 32.70 -7.57 -41.40
CA PHE A 660 32.82 -6.88 -42.68
C PHE A 660 31.50 -6.22 -43.11
N PRO A 661 31.49 -4.90 -43.37
CA PRO A 661 30.29 -4.20 -43.80
C PRO A 661 29.97 -4.52 -45.27
N VAL A 662 28.70 -4.81 -45.53
CA VAL A 662 28.11 -5.09 -46.84
C VAL A 662 26.87 -4.22 -47.03
N THR A 663 26.50 -3.95 -48.28
CA THR A 663 25.26 -3.24 -48.61
C THR A 663 24.63 -3.88 -49.83
N LEU A 664 23.39 -4.35 -49.68
CA LEU A 664 22.60 -4.94 -50.74
C LEU A 664 21.52 -3.94 -51.15
N LYS A 665 21.35 -3.71 -52.45
CA LYS A 665 20.50 -2.65 -53.03
C LYS A 665 19.37 -3.16 -53.92
N THR A 666 19.51 -4.34 -54.53
CA THR A 666 18.44 -4.90 -55.38
C THR A 666 17.74 -6.06 -54.71
N LEU A 667 16.43 -6.18 -54.92
CA LEU A 667 15.67 -7.38 -54.62
C LEU A 667 15.78 -8.36 -55.80
N ALA A 668 16.20 -9.60 -55.53
CA ALA A 668 16.13 -10.71 -56.48
C ALA A 668 15.08 -11.72 -55.99
N SER A 669 14.21 -12.19 -56.87
CA SER A 669 13.12 -13.12 -56.52
C SER A 669 13.69 -14.43 -55.93
N PRO A 670 13.29 -14.88 -54.72
CA PRO A 670 12.16 -14.40 -53.90
C PRO A 670 12.59 -13.46 -52.74
N ASN A 671 12.90 -12.19 -53.07
CA ASN A 671 13.38 -11.15 -52.16
C ASN A 671 14.56 -11.57 -51.28
N GLN A 672 15.53 -12.28 -51.87
CA GLN A 672 16.72 -12.79 -51.18
C GLN A 672 17.98 -12.55 -52.01
N GLN A 673 19.09 -12.28 -51.32
CA GLN A 673 20.40 -12.08 -51.94
C GLN A 673 21.47 -12.88 -51.18
N THR A 674 22.23 -13.69 -51.91
CA THR A 674 23.31 -14.49 -51.34
C THR A 674 24.56 -13.64 -51.22
N ILE A 675 25.21 -13.67 -50.04
CA ILE A 675 26.59 -13.23 -49.86
C ILE A 675 27.46 -14.48 -49.80
N SER A 676 28.50 -14.51 -50.62
CA SER A 676 29.49 -15.58 -50.67
C SER A 676 30.87 -15.03 -50.34
N VAL A 677 31.59 -15.74 -49.47
CA VAL A 677 33.00 -15.46 -49.16
C VAL A 677 33.82 -16.69 -49.53
N ARG A 678 34.89 -16.50 -50.28
CA ARG A 678 35.83 -17.57 -50.66
C ARG A 678 37.24 -17.22 -50.23
N GLN A 679 38.08 -18.22 -49.99
CA GLN A 679 39.52 -18.03 -49.89
C GLN A 679 40.08 -17.61 -51.25
N SER A 680 40.81 -16.48 -51.33
CA SER A 680 41.33 -15.94 -52.60
C SER A 680 42.30 -16.88 -53.32
N VAL A 681 42.92 -17.80 -52.58
CA VAL A 681 43.80 -18.88 -53.07
C VAL A 681 43.48 -20.19 -52.38
N GLY A 682 42.34 -20.79 -52.73
CA GLY A 682 41.91 -22.10 -52.25
C GLY A 682 40.57 -22.54 -52.85
N THR A 683 40.03 -23.64 -52.35
CA THR A 683 38.69 -24.14 -52.71
C THR A 683 37.67 -23.93 -51.59
N VAL A 684 38.08 -23.32 -50.47
CA VAL A 684 37.21 -23.10 -49.30
C VAL A 684 36.31 -21.88 -49.53
N ASN A 685 35.01 -22.06 -49.33
CA ASN A 685 34.00 -21.01 -49.36
C ASN A 685 33.01 -21.17 -48.19
N GLY A 686 32.25 -20.10 -47.95
CA GLY A 686 31.10 -20.04 -47.05
C GLY A 686 30.08 -19.05 -47.61
N GLN A 687 28.80 -19.23 -47.27
CA GLN A 687 27.70 -18.45 -47.84
C GLN A 687 26.61 -18.17 -46.79
N THR A 688 25.87 -17.07 -46.99
CA THR A 688 24.63 -16.76 -46.27
C THR A 688 23.62 -16.12 -47.23
N VAL A 689 22.33 -16.33 -47.00
CA VAL A 689 21.24 -15.91 -47.90
C VAL A 689 20.36 -14.91 -47.17
N VAL A 690 20.57 -13.63 -47.42
CA VAL A 690 19.96 -12.54 -46.67
C VAL A 690 18.64 -12.11 -47.35
N PRO A 691 17.49 -12.14 -46.64
CA PRO A 691 16.25 -11.57 -47.16
C PRO A 691 16.29 -10.04 -47.15
N ILE A 692 15.85 -9.41 -48.24
CA ILE A 692 15.92 -7.95 -48.44
C ILE A 692 14.54 -7.39 -48.73
N VAL A 693 14.19 -6.27 -48.10
CA VAL A 693 13.01 -5.46 -48.42
C VAL A 693 13.42 -4.14 -49.08
N ALA A 694 12.53 -3.58 -49.91
CA ALA A 694 12.76 -2.29 -50.53
C ALA A 694 12.83 -1.16 -49.49
N GLY A 695 13.57 -0.09 -49.81
CA GLY A 695 13.71 1.08 -48.94
C GLY A 695 12.46 1.96 -48.86
N THR A 696 12.62 3.14 -48.27
CA THR A 696 11.55 4.15 -48.19
C THR A 696 11.10 4.64 -49.57
N ILE A 697 9.83 5.03 -49.69
CA ILE A 697 9.25 5.63 -50.89
C ILE A 697 10.10 6.78 -51.42
N ASP A 698 10.39 6.73 -52.72
CA ASP A 698 11.12 7.77 -53.44
C ASP A 698 10.25 8.44 -54.50
N HIS A 699 9.64 7.65 -55.38
CA HIS A 699 8.78 8.10 -56.48
C HIS A 699 7.76 7.02 -56.87
N PHE A 700 6.89 7.33 -57.82
CA PHE A 700 5.96 6.37 -58.44
C PHE A 700 6.24 6.22 -59.94
N ASP A 701 6.30 4.98 -60.43
CA ASP A 701 6.15 4.72 -61.86
C ASP A 701 4.66 4.85 -62.24
N ILE A 702 4.36 5.43 -63.40
CA ILE A 702 2.99 5.57 -63.93
C ILE A 702 2.96 5.22 -65.42
N GLY A 703 2.12 4.26 -65.80
CA GLY A 703 1.92 3.86 -67.20
C GLY A 703 0.92 2.71 -67.33
N ILE A 704 0.81 2.10 -68.51
CA ILE A 704 -0.15 1.05 -68.80
C ILE A 704 0.52 -0.33 -68.70
N ASN A 705 0.01 -1.22 -67.83
CA ASN A 705 0.38 -2.64 -67.83
C ASN A 705 -0.71 -3.46 -68.53
N ASN A 706 -0.46 -3.91 -69.76
CA ASN A 706 -1.41 -4.71 -70.54
C ASN A 706 -1.28 -6.24 -70.38
N TYR A 707 -0.48 -6.74 -69.43
CA TYR A 707 -0.34 -8.18 -69.20
C TYR A 707 -1.60 -8.79 -68.55
N THR A 708 -1.90 -10.04 -68.90
CA THR A 708 -3.10 -10.76 -68.43
C THR A 708 -2.94 -11.30 -67.00
N ASN A 709 -1.71 -11.55 -66.57
CA ASN A 709 -1.32 -11.80 -65.19
C ASN A 709 -0.15 -10.87 -64.86
N PRO A 710 -0.42 -9.61 -64.47
CA PRO A 710 0.61 -8.60 -64.31
C PRO A 710 1.51 -8.85 -63.10
N ASP A 711 2.77 -8.42 -63.21
CA ASP A 711 3.80 -8.43 -62.17
C ASP A 711 4.42 -7.03 -61.98
N VAL A 712 5.06 -6.79 -60.84
CA VAL A 712 5.70 -5.51 -60.48
C VAL A 712 7.04 -5.27 -61.20
N GLY A 713 7.59 -6.30 -61.84
CA GLY A 713 8.70 -6.24 -62.79
C GLY A 713 8.29 -6.04 -64.26
N ASP A 714 7.00 -5.98 -64.58
CA ASP A 714 6.53 -5.72 -65.95
C ASP A 714 6.94 -4.31 -66.42
N ALA A 715 7.35 -4.19 -67.69
CA ALA A 715 7.58 -2.90 -68.32
C ALA A 715 6.24 -2.18 -68.57
N LEU A 716 6.07 -1.00 -67.97
CA LEU A 716 4.93 -0.13 -68.25
C LEU A 716 5.07 0.51 -69.63
N VAL A 717 3.94 0.65 -70.34
CA VAL A 717 3.82 1.32 -71.64
C VAL A 717 3.28 2.74 -71.43
N ASP A 718 3.63 3.67 -72.32
CA ASP A 718 3.06 5.03 -72.31
C ASP A 718 1.51 5.02 -72.35
N ILE A 719 0.90 5.95 -71.61
CA ILE A 719 -0.53 6.26 -71.68
C ILE A 719 -0.84 6.83 -73.08
N PRO A 720 -1.80 6.28 -73.82
CA PRO A 720 -2.15 6.77 -75.14
C PRO A 720 -3.05 8.02 -75.10
N ASP A 721 -3.04 8.78 -76.20
CA ASP A 721 -4.02 9.81 -76.48
C ASP A 721 -5.44 9.22 -76.51
N HIS A 722 -6.43 9.94 -75.99
CA HIS A 722 -7.80 9.44 -75.85
C HIS A 722 -8.83 10.57 -75.91
N GLN A 723 -10.11 10.21 -75.78
CA GLN A 723 -11.22 11.16 -75.82
C GLN A 723 -11.72 11.47 -74.40
N ALA A 724 -12.11 12.72 -74.15
CA ALA A 724 -12.72 13.16 -72.91
C ALA A 724 -13.92 12.26 -72.55
N GLY A 725 -14.00 11.85 -71.28
CA GLY A 725 -15.01 10.92 -70.80
C GLY A 725 -14.74 9.44 -71.07
N THR A 726 -13.71 9.07 -71.85
CA THR A 726 -13.36 7.66 -72.06
C THR A 726 -12.49 7.09 -70.93
N TRP A 727 -12.61 5.79 -70.69
CA TRP A 727 -11.80 5.08 -69.70
C TRP A 727 -10.49 4.59 -70.34
N ILE A 728 -9.37 5.11 -69.84
CA ILE A 728 -8.03 4.54 -70.04
C ILE A 728 -7.99 3.23 -69.25
N PRO A 729 -7.89 2.04 -69.88
CA PRO A 729 -7.80 0.78 -69.17
C PRO A 729 -6.40 0.55 -68.63
N ASN A 730 -6.28 -0.30 -67.59
CA ASN A 730 -5.01 -0.85 -67.12
C ASN A 730 -3.93 0.18 -66.69
N LEU A 731 -4.33 1.41 -66.35
CA LEU A 731 -3.42 2.39 -65.74
C LEU A 731 -2.87 1.80 -64.45
N THR A 732 -1.55 1.77 -64.35
CA THR A 732 -0.79 1.13 -63.29
C THR A 732 0.15 2.15 -62.64
N VAL A 733 0.12 2.19 -61.31
CA VAL A 733 0.98 3.03 -60.47
C VAL A 733 1.77 2.10 -59.54
N ILE A 734 3.10 2.22 -59.50
CA ILE A 734 3.98 1.35 -58.69
C ILE A 734 4.83 2.20 -57.74
N ALA A 735 4.83 1.89 -56.45
CA ALA A 735 5.68 2.50 -55.43
C ALA A 735 7.12 2.01 -55.55
N ARG A 736 8.07 2.94 -55.75
CA ARG A 736 9.49 2.65 -55.94
C ARG A 736 10.37 3.28 -54.86
N ASP A 737 11.40 2.55 -54.45
CA ASP A 737 12.51 3.10 -53.66
C ASP A 737 13.55 3.79 -54.55
N ALA A 738 14.56 4.41 -53.93
CA ALA A 738 15.64 5.12 -54.63
C ALA A 738 16.56 4.23 -55.49
N PHE A 739 16.35 2.91 -55.52
CA PHE A 739 17.06 1.93 -56.36
C PHE A 739 16.15 1.24 -57.38
N GLY A 740 14.86 1.61 -57.44
CA GLY A 740 13.86 1.03 -58.35
C GLY A 740 13.20 -0.26 -57.85
N ASN A 741 13.44 -0.67 -56.60
CA ASN A 741 12.74 -1.82 -56.03
C ASN A 741 11.27 -1.49 -55.78
N HIS A 742 10.40 -2.50 -55.96
CA HIS A 742 8.99 -2.38 -55.63
C HIS A 742 8.77 -2.45 -54.11
N ILE A 743 8.10 -1.44 -53.54
CA ILE A 743 7.84 -1.36 -52.10
C ILE A 743 6.53 -2.09 -51.75
N SER A 744 6.61 -3.43 -51.63
CA SER A 744 5.45 -4.27 -51.30
C SER A 744 4.87 -4.09 -49.89
N SER A 745 5.42 -3.17 -49.10
CA SER A 745 4.91 -2.72 -47.80
C SER A 745 4.15 -1.38 -47.88
N TYR A 746 4.14 -0.71 -49.02
CA TYR A 746 3.47 0.59 -49.19
C TYR A 746 1.96 0.38 -49.32
N GLN A 747 1.21 0.72 -48.27
CA GLN A 747 -0.24 0.53 -48.18
C GLN A 747 -1.04 1.85 -48.26
N ASP A 748 -0.36 2.98 -48.25
CA ASP A 748 -1.00 4.29 -48.16
C ASP A 748 -1.80 4.65 -49.43
N SER A 749 -2.73 5.57 -49.26
CA SER A 749 -3.46 6.13 -50.40
C SER A 749 -2.62 7.19 -51.13
N VAL A 750 -2.85 7.31 -52.42
CA VAL A 750 -2.14 8.24 -53.30
C VAL A 750 -3.17 9.10 -54.04
N THR A 751 -2.98 10.42 -54.02
CA THR A 751 -3.81 11.36 -54.77
C THR A 751 -3.36 11.39 -56.23
N LEU A 752 -4.31 11.16 -57.15
CA LEU A 752 -4.12 11.33 -58.59
C LEU A 752 -4.63 12.71 -59.02
N SER A 753 -3.78 13.45 -59.71
CA SER A 753 -4.11 14.75 -60.30
C SER A 753 -3.67 14.81 -61.76
N LEU A 754 -4.17 15.82 -62.49
CA LEU A 754 -3.87 16.04 -63.90
C LEU A 754 -3.12 17.37 -64.05
N SER A 755 -2.11 17.42 -64.92
CA SER A 755 -1.21 18.58 -65.08
C SER A 755 -1.90 19.91 -65.45
N ALA A 756 -3.12 19.89 -65.98
CA ALA A 756 -3.91 21.09 -66.28
C ALA A 756 -4.72 21.65 -65.08
N GLY A 757 -4.78 20.92 -63.96
CA GLY A 757 -5.61 21.24 -62.81
C GLY A 757 -7.12 20.99 -63.01
N GLY A 758 -7.87 21.11 -61.91
CA GLY A 758 -9.30 20.81 -61.84
C GLY A 758 -9.61 19.39 -61.34
N ASN A 759 -10.86 19.14 -60.95
CA ASN A 759 -11.41 17.84 -60.53
C ASN A 759 -11.74 16.93 -61.73
N VAL A 760 -10.93 17.02 -62.79
CA VAL A 760 -11.22 16.54 -64.14
C VAL A 760 -10.73 15.10 -64.41
N ILE A 761 -10.40 14.37 -63.35
CA ILE A 761 -9.81 13.04 -63.34
C ILE A 761 -10.60 12.12 -62.39
N THR A 762 -10.78 10.84 -62.71
CA THR A 762 -11.53 9.90 -61.87
C THR A 762 -10.93 8.49 -61.96
N PRO A 763 -10.56 7.85 -60.83
CA PRO A 763 -10.56 8.39 -59.46
C PRO A 763 -9.50 9.49 -59.23
N THR A 764 -9.77 10.42 -58.32
CA THR A 764 -8.82 11.41 -57.81
C THR A 764 -7.93 10.88 -56.67
N ARG A 765 -8.24 9.71 -56.11
CA ARG A 765 -7.49 9.08 -55.02
C ARG A 765 -7.57 7.56 -55.15
N ILE A 766 -6.43 6.90 -55.02
CA ILE A 766 -6.26 5.45 -55.20
C ILE A 766 -5.68 4.82 -53.94
N CYS A 767 -5.92 3.52 -53.70
CA CYS A 767 -5.38 2.81 -52.55
C CYS A 767 -4.34 1.78 -53.00
N MET A 768 -3.09 1.93 -52.55
CA MET A 768 -1.98 1.05 -52.99
C MET A 768 -2.04 -0.37 -52.38
N THR A 769 -3.09 -0.66 -51.60
CA THR A 769 -3.49 -2.01 -51.20
C THR A 769 -4.30 -2.75 -52.25
N ASP A 770 -4.97 -2.07 -53.19
CA ASP A 770 -5.88 -2.70 -54.16
C ASP A 770 -5.13 -3.61 -55.15
N GLY A 771 -3.83 -3.37 -55.31
CA GLY A 771 -2.94 -4.17 -56.13
C GLY A 771 -3.30 -4.14 -57.60
N PHE A 772 -3.10 -5.27 -58.27
CA PHE A 772 -3.52 -5.48 -59.65
C PHE A 772 -5.03 -5.69 -59.85
N GLY A 773 -5.86 -5.13 -58.95
CA GLY A 773 -7.32 -5.28 -58.95
C GLY A 773 -7.84 -6.46 -58.12
N ALA A 774 -7.01 -7.02 -57.23
CA ALA A 774 -7.33 -8.22 -56.44
C ALA A 774 -6.89 -8.16 -54.96
N GLY A 775 -6.26 -7.08 -54.50
CA GLY A 775 -5.85 -6.87 -53.10
C GLY A 775 -4.66 -7.71 -52.60
N LEU A 776 -4.08 -8.58 -53.44
CA LEU A 776 -3.05 -9.56 -53.06
C LEU A 776 -1.61 -9.07 -53.17
N VAL A 777 -1.37 -7.91 -53.80
CA VAL A 777 -0.04 -7.29 -53.96
C VAL A 777 -0.17 -5.83 -53.57
N TRP A 778 0.41 -5.44 -52.44
CA TRP A 778 0.45 -4.03 -52.02
C TRP A 778 1.66 -3.33 -52.65
N GLY A 779 1.69 -1.99 -52.62
CA GLY A 779 2.72 -1.18 -53.28
C GLY A 779 2.46 -0.91 -54.77
N VAL A 780 1.32 -1.39 -55.28
CA VAL A 780 0.89 -1.21 -56.66
C VAL A 780 -0.62 -0.98 -56.71
N TRP A 781 -1.07 -0.22 -57.69
CA TRP A 781 -2.48 -0.06 -58.04
C TRP A 781 -2.63 -0.20 -59.56
N ARG A 782 -3.61 -0.98 -60.03
CA ARG A 782 -3.98 -1.06 -61.45
C ARG A 782 -5.49 -1.06 -61.61
N ASN A 783 -6.01 -0.07 -62.33
CA ASN A 783 -7.42 0.02 -62.68
C ASN A 783 -7.64 0.88 -63.94
N GLN A 784 -8.90 1.19 -64.24
CA GLN A 784 -9.25 2.20 -65.24
C GLN A 784 -9.23 3.63 -64.67
N LEU A 785 -8.86 4.60 -65.51
CA LEU A 785 -8.89 6.04 -65.22
C LEU A 785 -9.74 6.77 -66.27
N ARG A 786 -10.57 7.72 -65.87
CA ARG A 786 -11.26 8.64 -66.79
C ARG A 786 -10.68 10.03 -66.65
N VAL A 787 -10.35 10.67 -67.77
CA VAL A 787 -10.11 12.12 -67.85
C VAL A 787 -11.29 12.76 -68.57
N THR A 788 -11.74 13.91 -68.10
CA THR A 788 -12.97 14.59 -68.56
C THR A 788 -12.72 15.94 -69.23
N ARG A 789 -11.52 16.51 -69.04
CA ARG A 789 -11.10 17.77 -69.66
C ARG A 789 -10.22 17.52 -70.88
N ALA A 790 -10.62 18.08 -72.02
CA ALA A 790 -9.81 18.11 -73.23
C ALA A 790 -8.57 19.01 -73.06
N GLY A 791 -7.48 18.67 -73.76
CA GLY A 791 -6.21 19.42 -73.71
C GLY A 791 -5.01 18.62 -74.20
N THR A 792 -3.94 19.32 -74.59
CA THR A 792 -2.73 18.73 -75.17
C THR A 792 -1.58 18.64 -74.17
N GLY A 793 -0.78 17.58 -74.23
CA GLY A 793 0.42 17.41 -73.39
C GLY A 793 0.12 17.12 -71.91
N MET A 794 -1.04 16.55 -71.64
CA MET A 794 -1.55 16.23 -70.30
C MET A 794 -0.70 15.13 -69.64
N ARG A 795 -0.56 15.16 -68.32
CA ARG A 795 0.11 14.12 -67.52
C ARG A 795 -0.71 13.77 -66.29
N VAL A 796 -0.78 12.48 -65.97
CA VAL A 796 -1.22 12.00 -64.66
C VAL A 796 -0.07 12.18 -63.68
N ILE A 797 -0.36 12.78 -62.53
CA ILE A 797 0.58 13.02 -61.44
C ILE A 797 0.07 12.26 -60.22
N ALA A 798 0.81 11.26 -59.78
CA ALA A 798 0.55 10.53 -58.53
C ALA A 798 1.33 11.21 -57.40
N THR A 799 0.64 11.60 -56.33
CA THR A 799 1.24 12.27 -55.16
C THR A 799 0.87 11.49 -53.90
N ASP A 800 1.89 11.13 -53.12
CA ASP A 800 1.73 10.55 -51.79
C ASP A 800 1.14 11.57 -50.81
N ASP A 801 0.05 11.21 -50.14
CA ASP A 801 -0.68 12.05 -49.20
C ASP A 801 0.12 12.37 -47.91
N ILE A 802 1.17 11.61 -47.59
CA ILE A 802 1.92 11.71 -46.32
C ILE A 802 3.25 12.45 -46.47
N TYR A 803 4.14 11.97 -47.35
CA TYR A 803 5.49 12.52 -47.53
C TYR A 803 5.63 13.38 -48.80
N GLY A 804 4.56 13.56 -49.58
CA GLY A 804 4.54 14.41 -50.76
C GLY A 804 5.44 13.94 -51.90
N ARG A 805 5.81 12.66 -51.93
CA ARG A 805 6.55 12.06 -53.05
C ARG A 805 5.67 12.03 -54.31
N THR A 806 6.25 12.33 -55.47
CA THR A 806 5.51 12.45 -56.73
C THR A 806 6.05 11.54 -57.83
N GLY A 807 5.17 10.91 -58.59
CA GLY A 807 5.45 10.34 -59.91
C GLY A 807 4.68 11.08 -61.01
N GLN A 808 5.14 10.99 -62.25
CA GLN A 808 4.45 11.56 -63.42
C GLN A 808 4.46 10.58 -64.59
N SER A 809 3.34 10.49 -65.31
CA SER A 809 3.27 9.73 -66.57
C SER A 809 4.04 10.43 -67.71
N ASN A 810 4.12 9.75 -68.85
CA ASN A 810 4.32 10.40 -70.15
C ASN A 810 3.26 11.50 -70.40
N ALA A 811 3.52 12.34 -71.40
CA ALA A 811 2.52 13.26 -71.92
C ALA A 811 1.60 12.55 -72.93
N PHE A 812 0.31 12.90 -72.92
CA PHE A 812 -0.72 12.44 -73.85
C PHE A 812 -1.71 13.56 -74.14
N ASP A 813 -2.42 13.48 -75.27
CA ASP A 813 -3.48 14.41 -75.65
C ASP A 813 -4.88 13.86 -75.30
N VAL A 814 -5.79 14.75 -74.93
CA VAL A 814 -7.21 14.45 -74.66
C VAL A 814 -8.07 15.26 -75.62
N PHE A 815 -8.72 14.59 -76.55
CA PHE A 815 -9.63 15.20 -77.53
C PHE A 815 -11.04 15.37 -76.93
N PRO A 816 -11.81 16.40 -77.28
CA PRO A 816 -13.18 16.55 -76.79
C PRO A 816 -14.11 15.46 -77.37
N GLY A 817 -15.29 15.31 -76.75
CA GLY A 817 -16.39 14.51 -77.24
C GLY A 817 -17.01 15.04 -78.55
N PRO A 818 -18.05 14.39 -79.08
CA PRO A 818 -18.95 15.01 -80.04
C PRO A 818 -19.79 16.09 -79.35
N TYR A 819 -20.37 17.01 -80.14
CA TYR A 819 -21.40 17.93 -79.66
C TYR A 819 -22.57 17.23 -78.95
N GLU A 820 -22.90 17.70 -77.76
CA GLU A 820 -23.97 17.15 -76.91
C GLU A 820 -24.74 18.22 -76.11
N SER A 821 -24.22 19.45 -75.95
CA SER A 821 -24.90 20.55 -75.24
C SER A 821 -24.47 21.93 -75.75
N ILE A 822 -25.28 22.96 -75.43
CA ILE A 822 -24.82 24.36 -75.47
C ILE A 822 -24.56 24.90 -74.06
N GLN A 823 -23.91 26.06 -73.99
CA GLN A 823 -23.80 26.89 -72.81
C GLN A 823 -23.97 28.37 -73.17
N MET A 824 -24.79 29.08 -72.41
CA MET A 824 -24.87 30.54 -72.38
C MET A 824 -23.90 31.09 -71.32
N LEU A 825 -23.14 32.12 -71.69
CA LEU A 825 -22.33 32.94 -70.80
C LEU A 825 -22.79 34.40 -70.87
N MET A 826 -23.32 34.88 -69.75
CA MET A 826 -23.57 36.30 -69.51
C MET A 826 -22.28 37.02 -69.10
N PRO A 827 -22.19 38.36 -69.29
CA PRO A 827 -21.11 39.15 -68.72
C PRO A 827 -21.02 38.94 -67.20
N GLY A 828 -19.93 38.34 -66.71
CA GLY A 828 -19.75 37.94 -65.30
C GLY A 828 -19.62 36.43 -65.07
N GLU A 829 -19.98 35.61 -66.06
CA GLU A 829 -19.84 34.15 -66.04
C GLU A 829 -18.55 33.72 -66.77
N THR A 830 -18.08 32.48 -66.53
CA THR A 830 -16.84 31.93 -67.11
C THR A 830 -16.95 30.41 -67.24
N ALA A 831 -16.54 29.86 -68.40
CA ALA A 831 -16.56 28.42 -68.66
C ALA A 831 -15.53 27.63 -67.82
N THR A 832 -15.89 26.40 -67.45
CA THR A 832 -15.06 25.43 -66.71
C THR A 832 -14.97 24.08 -67.44
N PRO A 833 -14.17 23.96 -68.52
CA PRO A 833 -14.10 22.75 -69.34
C PRO A 833 -13.69 21.49 -68.57
N GLY A 834 -14.46 20.41 -68.74
CA GLY A 834 -14.28 19.14 -68.03
C GLY A 834 -14.99 19.03 -66.68
N GLU A 835 -15.59 20.11 -66.16
CA GLU A 835 -16.24 20.14 -64.85
C GLU A 835 -17.74 20.48 -64.97
N PHE A 836 -18.60 19.77 -64.23
CA PHE A 836 -20.04 20.10 -64.13
C PHE A 836 -20.24 21.21 -63.09
N PRO A 837 -21.04 22.27 -63.35
CA PRO A 837 -22.03 22.44 -64.42
C PRO A 837 -21.51 23.27 -65.63
N GLY A 838 -20.22 23.17 -65.96
CA GLY A 838 -19.62 23.80 -67.14
C GLY A 838 -19.39 25.30 -67.05
N LYS A 839 -20.05 26.03 -66.14
CA LYS A 839 -19.87 27.47 -65.93
C LYS A 839 -19.77 27.83 -64.44
N TYR A 840 -19.04 28.91 -64.17
CA TYR A 840 -18.81 29.49 -62.86
C TYR A 840 -18.99 31.01 -62.90
N GLY A 841 -19.55 31.60 -61.85
CA GLY A 841 -19.87 33.03 -61.77
C GLY A 841 -21.38 33.27 -61.70
N VAL A 842 -21.78 34.53 -61.91
CA VAL A 842 -23.19 34.99 -62.03
C VAL A 842 -23.24 36.18 -62.99
N ALA A 843 -24.36 36.36 -63.69
CA ALA A 843 -24.57 37.51 -64.56
C ALA A 843 -24.47 38.85 -63.80
N LEU A 844 -23.76 39.82 -64.38
CA LEU A 844 -23.68 41.19 -63.86
C LEU A 844 -25.01 41.93 -64.07
N PRO A 845 -25.52 42.69 -63.08
CA PRO A 845 -26.71 43.52 -63.24
C PRO A 845 -26.56 44.58 -64.34
N GLN A 846 -27.67 44.90 -65.01
CA GLN A 846 -27.71 45.80 -66.18
C GLN A 846 -28.73 46.93 -65.97
N ALA A 847 -28.83 47.87 -66.92
CA ALA A 847 -29.85 48.92 -66.94
C ALA A 847 -30.68 48.89 -68.24
N ALA A 848 -31.93 49.32 -68.16
CA ALA A 848 -32.85 49.33 -69.29
C ALA A 848 -32.37 50.29 -70.40
N GLY A 849 -32.18 49.74 -71.60
CA GLY A 849 -31.68 50.43 -72.79
C GLY A 849 -30.16 50.44 -72.98
N ASP A 850 -29.38 49.76 -72.12
CA ASP A 850 -27.96 49.49 -72.36
C ASP A 850 -27.76 48.22 -73.20
N THR A 851 -26.75 48.22 -74.07
CA THR A 851 -26.45 47.08 -74.96
C THR A 851 -25.45 46.13 -74.30
N ILE A 852 -25.81 44.85 -74.21
CA ILE A 852 -24.96 43.74 -73.78
C ILE A 852 -24.65 42.78 -74.93
N THR A 853 -23.61 41.97 -74.76
CA THR A 853 -23.33 40.77 -75.56
C THR A 853 -23.54 39.53 -74.69
N VAL A 854 -24.19 38.52 -75.24
CA VAL A 854 -24.37 37.19 -74.64
C VAL A 854 -23.68 36.17 -75.53
N THR A 855 -22.67 35.47 -75.01
CA THR A 855 -21.93 34.45 -75.77
C THR A 855 -22.60 33.09 -75.56
N VAL A 856 -22.77 32.32 -76.63
CA VAL A 856 -23.24 30.92 -76.57
C VAL A 856 -22.18 30.01 -77.20
N ALA A 857 -21.83 28.92 -76.53
CA ALA A 857 -20.81 27.97 -76.96
C ALA A 857 -21.36 26.54 -77.13
N ALA A 858 -20.85 25.81 -78.13
CA ALA A 858 -21.11 24.39 -78.38
C ALA A 858 -20.13 23.52 -77.60
N LEU A 859 -20.66 22.51 -76.88
CA LEU A 859 -19.93 21.71 -75.91
C LEU A 859 -20.19 20.20 -76.07
N ASP A 860 -19.24 19.39 -75.59
CA ASP A 860 -19.44 17.95 -75.35
C ASP A 860 -20.16 17.65 -74.02
N SER A 861 -20.43 16.37 -73.74
CA SER A 861 -21.01 15.87 -72.48
C SER A 861 -20.25 16.24 -71.20
N TRP A 862 -19.02 16.76 -71.32
CA TRP A 862 -18.14 17.14 -70.23
C TRP A 862 -17.81 18.63 -70.24
N TRP A 863 -18.60 19.44 -70.97
CA TRP A 863 -18.47 20.90 -71.06
C TRP A 863 -17.17 21.38 -71.72
N ASN A 864 -16.51 20.53 -72.53
CA ASN A 864 -15.38 20.97 -73.36
C ASN A 864 -15.89 21.61 -74.65
N PRO A 865 -15.33 22.76 -75.09
CA PRO A 865 -15.64 23.35 -76.38
C PRO A 865 -15.40 22.40 -77.55
N VAL A 866 -16.38 22.32 -78.46
CA VAL A 866 -16.30 21.56 -79.72
C VAL A 866 -16.52 22.49 -80.92
N PRO A 867 -15.78 22.32 -82.03
CA PRO A 867 -15.89 23.17 -83.22
C PRO A 867 -17.10 22.76 -84.10
N ASP A 868 -18.26 22.55 -83.49
CA ASP A 868 -19.51 22.23 -84.14
C ASP A 868 -20.39 23.49 -84.28
N GLN A 869 -21.17 23.59 -85.36
CA GLN A 869 -21.86 24.83 -85.75
C GLN A 869 -23.40 24.67 -85.72
N PRO A 870 -24.04 24.48 -84.55
CA PRO A 870 -25.50 24.46 -84.44
C PRO A 870 -26.10 25.83 -84.75
N LEU A 871 -27.37 25.83 -85.18
CA LEU A 871 -28.23 27.03 -85.21
C LEU A 871 -28.76 27.29 -83.79
N VAL A 872 -28.74 28.54 -83.33
CA VAL A 872 -29.08 28.95 -81.96
C VAL A 872 -30.17 30.03 -81.97
N HIS A 873 -31.16 29.86 -81.10
CA HIS A 873 -32.19 30.82 -80.74
C HIS A 873 -31.86 31.51 -79.41
N LEU A 874 -32.32 32.75 -79.21
CA LEU A 874 -32.30 33.48 -77.94
C LEU A 874 -33.68 34.11 -77.64
N GLU A 875 -34.22 33.86 -76.44
CA GLU A 875 -35.47 34.44 -75.92
C GLU A 875 -35.25 35.03 -74.51
N SER A 876 -36.09 35.99 -74.11
CA SER A 876 -36.16 36.53 -72.74
C SER A 876 -37.57 36.46 -72.15
N SER A 877 -37.69 36.38 -70.83
CA SER A 877 -38.96 36.32 -70.09
C SER A 877 -39.79 37.60 -70.10
N ASP A 878 -39.22 38.72 -70.54
CA ASP A 878 -39.87 40.04 -70.58
C ASP A 878 -39.22 40.91 -71.69
N TYR A 879 -39.73 42.11 -71.96
CA TYR A 879 -39.43 42.91 -73.15
C TYR A 879 -37.93 43.23 -73.36
N ILE A 880 -37.41 42.85 -74.53
CA ILE A 880 -36.04 43.11 -74.98
C ILE A 880 -36.00 43.67 -76.40
N ASP A 881 -34.93 44.40 -76.73
CA ASP A 881 -34.51 44.71 -78.10
C ASP A 881 -33.33 43.79 -78.47
N LEU A 882 -33.56 42.80 -79.33
CA LEU A 882 -32.52 41.93 -79.88
C LEU A 882 -31.93 42.58 -81.15
N TYR A 883 -30.61 42.83 -81.17
CA TYR A 883 -29.92 43.51 -82.28
C TYR A 883 -29.19 42.55 -83.23
N SER A 884 -28.65 41.44 -82.71
CA SER A 884 -28.23 40.32 -83.57
C SER A 884 -29.45 39.69 -84.26
N PRO A 885 -29.31 39.09 -85.46
CA PRO A 885 -30.35 38.20 -85.97
C PRO A 885 -30.54 37.03 -85.00
N ASN A 886 -31.79 36.60 -84.80
CA ASN A 886 -32.09 35.35 -84.11
C ASN A 886 -31.93 34.16 -85.08
N ASP A 887 -31.90 32.93 -84.56
CA ASP A 887 -31.76 31.69 -85.35
C ASP A 887 -30.47 31.62 -86.21
N ILE A 888 -29.32 31.97 -85.61
CA ILE A 888 -28.01 32.03 -86.30
C ILE A 888 -27.12 30.82 -86.01
N ALA A 889 -26.27 30.44 -86.97
CA ALA A 889 -25.31 29.36 -86.79
C ALA A 889 -24.04 29.85 -86.08
N MET A 890 -23.47 29.04 -85.19
CA MET A 890 -22.21 29.36 -84.52
C MET A 890 -21.00 29.47 -85.47
N ASP A 891 -19.98 30.21 -85.07
CA ASP A 891 -18.69 30.35 -85.76
C ASP A 891 -17.87 29.04 -85.72
N PRO A 892 -16.81 28.90 -86.56
CA PRO A 892 -16.10 27.63 -86.75
C PRO A 892 -15.28 27.11 -85.55
N ASP A 893 -15.26 27.84 -84.43
CA ASP A 893 -14.71 27.38 -83.14
C ASP A 893 -15.78 26.88 -82.17
N GLY A 894 -17.06 26.92 -82.57
CA GLY A 894 -18.20 26.53 -81.76
C GLY A 894 -18.70 27.63 -80.82
N THR A 895 -18.58 28.91 -81.19
CA THR A 895 -19.09 30.03 -80.38
C THR A 895 -19.95 31.01 -81.18
N THR A 896 -20.79 31.82 -80.54
CA THR A 896 -21.52 32.93 -81.18
C THR A 896 -21.94 34.00 -80.19
N ASP A 897 -22.08 35.24 -80.65
CA ASP A 897 -22.37 36.43 -79.82
C ASP A 897 -23.71 37.10 -80.21
N PHE A 898 -24.64 37.15 -79.25
CA PHE A 898 -25.90 37.88 -79.38
C PHE A 898 -25.82 39.26 -78.74
N ALA A 899 -25.94 40.32 -79.55
CA ALA A 899 -26.06 41.69 -79.07
C ALA A 899 -27.53 42.05 -78.81
N MET A 900 -27.85 42.57 -77.63
CA MET A 900 -29.22 42.90 -77.21
C MET A 900 -29.27 44.00 -76.14
N ALA A 901 -30.47 44.52 -75.85
CA ALA A 901 -30.75 45.40 -74.71
C ALA A 901 -32.08 45.03 -74.03
N PHE A 902 -32.21 45.35 -72.75
CA PHE A 902 -33.45 45.15 -71.99
C PHE A 902 -34.34 46.40 -72.03
N ARG A 903 -35.66 46.23 -72.06
CA ARG A 903 -36.63 47.35 -71.98
C ARG A 903 -37.25 47.50 -70.61
N THR A 904 -37.54 46.40 -69.91
CA THR A 904 -38.15 46.41 -68.58
C THR A 904 -37.12 46.42 -67.45
N ALA A 905 -37.44 47.11 -66.37
CA ALA A 905 -36.64 47.14 -65.15
C ALA A 905 -37.04 45.99 -64.21
N THR A 906 -36.68 44.76 -64.58
CA THR A 906 -37.03 43.53 -63.84
C THR A 906 -35.89 42.51 -63.84
N THR A 907 -36.08 41.36 -63.19
CA THR A 907 -35.21 40.19 -63.42
C THR A 907 -35.65 39.49 -64.71
N HIS A 908 -34.78 39.48 -65.72
CA HIS A 908 -34.97 38.73 -66.95
C HIS A 908 -34.31 37.36 -66.83
N THR A 909 -35.06 36.29 -67.12
CA THR A 909 -34.48 35.01 -67.51
C THR A 909 -34.17 35.07 -69.01
N LEU A 910 -32.92 34.87 -69.40
CA LEU A 910 -32.54 34.63 -70.79
C LEU A 910 -32.43 33.12 -71.04
N ARG A 911 -32.84 32.69 -72.23
CA ARG A 911 -32.82 31.29 -72.66
C ARG A 911 -32.24 31.19 -74.06
N ALA A 912 -31.17 30.43 -74.19
CA ALA A 912 -30.68 29.99 -75.48
C ALA A 912 -31.08 28.53 -75.69
N TRP A 913 -31.38 28.16 -76.93
CA TRP A 913 -31.49 26.76 -77.33
C TRP A 913 -31.00 26.58 -78.77
N ASP A 914 -30.47 25.40 -79.07
CA ASP A 914 -30.20 25.03 -80.45
C ASP A 914 -31.48 24.63 -81.21
N LEU A 915 -31.43 24.70 -82.54
CA LEU A 915 -32.50 24.21 -83.41
C LEU A 915 -32.20 22.77 -83.89
N VAL A 916 -31.54 21.95 -83.06
CA VAL A 916 -31.15 20.57 -83.37
C VAL A 916 -31.99 19.62 -82.52
N GLU A 917 -32.94 18.91 -83.12
CA GLU A 917 -33.84 18.03 -82.35
C GLU A 917 -33.13 16.76 -81.82
N PRO A 918 -33.15 16.47 -80.50
CA PRO A 918 -33.82 17.20 -79.42
C PRO A 918 -33.05 18.42 -78.92
N ALA A 919 -33.71 19.57 -78.85
CA ALA A 919 -33.07 20.86 -78.61
C ALA A 919 -32.25 20.92 -77.30
N GLN A 920 -30.98 21.30 -77.42
CA GLN A 920 -30.11 21.58 -76.27
C GLN A 920 -30.30 23.03 -75.82
N GLN A 921 -30.46 23.27 -74.52
CA GLN A 921 -30.82 24.58 -73.98
C GLN A 921 -30.02 24.93 -72.72
N ASP A 922 -29.75 26.22 -72.56
CA ASP A 922 -29.17 26.79 -71.34
C ASP A 922 -29.80 28.17 -71.05
N SER A 923 -29.73 28.61 -69.79
CA SER A 923 -30.32 29.85 -69.32
C SER A 923 -29.44 30.55 -68.28
N SER A 924 -29.63 31.86 -68.16
CA SER A 924 -29.09 32.66 -67.06
C SER A 924 -30.07 33.78 -66.69
N ASP A 925 -30.12 34.12 -65.41
CA ASP A 925 -30.98 35.16 -64.85
C ASP A 925 -30.18 36.44 -64.60
N VAL A 926 -30.71 37.59 -65.03
CA VAL A 926 -30.05 38.90 -64.89
C VAL A 926 -31.01 39.97 -64.37
N VAL A 927 -30.56 40.75 -63.40
CA VAL A 927 -31.33 41.85 -62.80
C VAL A 927 -31.12 43.14 -63.60
N VAL A 928 -32.21 43.75 -64.05
CA VAL A 928 -32.21 44.99 -64.84
C VAL A 928 -32.81 46.14 -64.03
N SER A 929 -32.09 47.25 -63.98
CA SER A 929 -32.52 48.49 -63.31
C SER A 929 -33.17 49.48 -64.29
N PRO A 930 -34.00 50.45 -63.82
CA PRO A 930 -34.54 51.51 -64.68
C PRO A 930 -33.46 52.32 -65.39
N GLY A 931 -33.77 52.81 -66.59
CA GLY A 931 -32.93 53.77 -67.30
C GLY A 931 -32.98 55.17 -66.67
N PRO A 932 -32.23 56.16 -67.21
CA PRO A 932 -32.23 57.52 -66.70
C PRO A 932 -33.60 58.22 -66.90
N PHE A 933 -34.02 58.99 -65.89
CA PHE A 933 -35.28 59.75 -65.87
C PHE A 933 -35.45 60.64 -67.11
N PHE A 934 -36.59 60.49 -67.78
CA PHE A 934 -36.84 61.00 -69.13
C PHE A 934 -38.13 61.83 -69.25
N ARG A 935 -39.23 61.41 -68.61
CA ARG A 935 -40.57 62.02 -68.74
C ARG A 935 -41.44 61.75 -67.51
N LEU A 936 -42.52 62.52 -67.33
CA LEU A 936 -43.49 62.32 -66.24
C LEU A 936 -44.76 61.61 -66.75
N MET A 937 -45.17 60.55 -66.05
CA MET A 937 -46.37 59.75 -66.33
C MET A 937 -47.44 60.03 -65.27
N ALA A 938 -48.69 60.29 -65.67
CA ALA A 938 -49.74 60.81 -64.80
C ALA A 938 -50.98 59.90 -64.79
N VAL A 939 -51.09 59.03 -63.78
CA VAL A 939 -52.07 57.94 -63.73
C VAL A 939 -53.36 58.40 -63.06
N ALA A 940 -54.47 58.42 -63.80
CA ALA A 940 -55.80 58.62 -63.20
C ALA A 940 -56.32 57.37 -62.49
N PRO A 941 -57.23 57.52 -61.51
CA PRO A 941 -58.00 56.42 -60.97
C PRO A 941 -58.71 55.63 -62.09
N GLY A 942 -58.31 54.38 -62.31
CA GLY A 942 -58.80 53.53 -63.41
C GLY A 942 -57.79 53.26 -64.54
N GLU A 943 -56.63 53.91 -64.50
CA GLU A 943 -55.47 53.61 -65.34
C GLU A 943 -54.42 52.79 -64.56
N THR A 944 -53.56 52.05 -65.26
CA THR A 944 -52.43 51.26 -64.72
C THR A 944 -51.19 51.47 -65.59
N PRO A 945 -49.98 51.66 -65.04
CA PRO A 945 -48.74 51.68 -65.80
C PRO A 945 -48.46 50.39 -66.59
N ASP A 946 -47.77 50.50 -67.73
CA ASP A 946 -47.27 49.39 -68.55
C ASP A 946 -45.78 49.61 -68.91
N PRO A 947 -44.83 49.32 -67.99
CA PRO A 947 -43.40 49.54 -68.21
C PRO A 947 -42.83 48.63 -69.32
N GLY A 948 -41.96 49.18 -70.17
CA GLY A 948 -41.30 48.47 -71.28
C GLY A 948 -42.20 48.06 -72.44
N GLY A 949 -43.53 48.16 -72.27
CA GLY A 949 -44.56 47.72 -73.19
C GLY A 949 -44.62 48.48 -74.53
N PRO A 950 -45.51 48.04 -75.43
CA PRO A 950 -45.63 48.60 -76.77
C PRO A 950 -46.39 49.94 -76.82
N GLU A 951 -47.13 50.30 -75.77
CA GLU A 951 -48.04 51.44 -75.79
C GLU A 951 -47.33 52.80 -75.67
N VAL A 952 -47.81 53.76 -76.46
CA VAL A 952 -47.08 55.02 -76.72
C VAL A 952 -47.09 55.99 -75.54
N ASP A 953 -48.02 55.82 -74.59
CA ASP A 953 -48.24 56.68 -73.42
C ASP A 953 -47.99 55.99 -72.06
N GLY A 954 -47.46 54.76 -72.09
CA GLY A 954 -46.95 54.03 -70.92
C GLY A 954 -48.01 53.45 -69.98
N LYS A 955 -49.27 53.34 -70.42
CA LYS A 955 -50.38 52.87 -69.57
C LYS A 955 -51.36 51.98 -70.30
N THR A 956 -52.21 51.33 -69.51
CA THR A 956 -53.49 50.73 -69.91
C THR A 956 -54.62 51.23 -69.01
N GLY A 957 -55.88 51.06 -69.42
CA GLY A 957 -57.06 51.47 -68.64
C GLY A 957 -57.68 52.81 -69.08
N GLN A 958 -58.59 53.37 -68.26
CA GLN A 958 -59.32 54.62 -68.54
C GLN A 958 -59.70 55.33 -67.22
N PRO A 959 -59.74 56.69 -67.16
CA PRO A 959 -60.12 57.43 -65.95
C PRO A 959 -61.56 57.16 -65.44
N THR A 960 -61.77 57.33 -64.14
CA THR A 960 -63.06 57.14 -63.44
C THR A 960 -63.50 58.37 -62.65
N ALA A 961 -64.83 58.56 -62.53
CA ALA A 961 -65.46 59.61 -61.72
C ALA A 961 -65.05 59.50 -60.23
N GLN A 962 -64.85 60.64 -59.54
CA GLN A 962 -64.29 60.71 -58.18
C GLN A 962 -65.26 61.28 -57.14
N THR A 963 -64.81 62.21 -56.27
CA THR A 963 -65.53 62.54 -55.04
C THR A 963 -65.52 64.06 -54.67
N ALA A 964 -66.69 64.75 -54.49
CA ALA A 964 -66.82 66.22 -54.49
C ALA A 964 -66.30 66.84 -53.20
N THR A 965 -65.29 67.72 -53.28
CA THR A 965 -64.54 68.22 -52.11
C THR A 965 -63.88 67.13 -51.25
N LEU A 966 -64.12 65.84 -51.52
CA LEU A 966 -63.28 64.75 -51.04
C LEU A 966 -62.02 64.68 -51.91
N GLN A 967 -60.97 64.13 -51.32
CA GLN A 967 -59.70 63.91 -51.98
C GLN A 967 -59.65 62.56 -52.69
N PHE A 968 -59.16 62.56 -53.94
CA PHE A 968 -58.76 61.35 -54.65
C PHE A 968 -57.26 61.37 -54.97
N ALA A 969 -56.68 60.19 -55.18
CA ALA A 969 -55.28 60.03 -55.51
C ALA A 969 -55.04 60.18 -57.02
N LEU A 970 -54.12 61.07 -57.41
CA LEU A 970 -53.52 61.10 -58.73
C LEU A 970 -52.01 60.79 -58.62
N PRO A 971 -51.60 59.52 -58.75
CA PRO A 971 -50.18 59.15 -58.83
C PRO A 971 -49.51 59.73 -60.09
N VAL A 972 -48.40 60.42 -59.88
CA VAL A 972 -47.49 60.86 -60.94
C VAL A 972 -46.12 60.25 -60.71
N TYR A 973 -45.54 59.65 -61.73
CA TYR A 973 -44.26 58.96 -61.69
C TYR A 973 -43.23 59.62 -62.61
N GLY A 974 -41.99 59.74 -62.14
CA GLY A 974 -40.84 59.98 -62.99
C GLY A 974 -40.42 58.67 -63.64
N VAL A 975 -40.40 58.62 -64.97
CA VAL A 975 -40.11 57.39 -65.72
C VAL A 975 -39.01 57.58 -66.77
N ASP A 976 -38.39 56.48 -67.19
CA ASP A 976 -37.34 56.46 -68.20
C ASP A 976 -37.87 56.53 -69.65
N ARG A 977 -37.01 56.23 -70.63
CA ARG A 977 -37.40 56.24 -72.04
C ARG A 977 -38.46 55.19 -72.38
N PHE A 978 -38.56 54.11 -71.61
CA PHE A 978 -39.42 52.94 -71.78
C PHE A 978 -40.53 52.86 -70.72
N TRP A 979 -40.82 53.95 -70.00
CA TRP A 979 -41.85 54.02 -68.95
C TRP A 979 -41.57 53.21 -67.67
N ASN A 980 -40.35 52.73 -67.43
CA ASN A 980 -39.97 52.19 -66.13
C ASN A 980 -39.90 53.33 -65.10
N VAL A 981 -40.44 53.11 -63.89
CA VAL A 981 -40.39 54.08 -62.78
C VAL A 981 -38.96 54.26 -62.31
N VAL A 982 -38.46 55.50 -62.32
CA VAL A 982 -37.10 55.86 -61.92
C VAL A 982 -37.12 56.41 -60.51
N ASP A 983 -36.90 55.51 -59.55
CA ASP A 983 -36.98 55.76 -58.11
C ASP A 983 -36.07 56.91 -57.61
N VAL A 984 -34.93 57.12 -58.27
CA VAL A 984 -33.96 58.19 -57.98
C VAL A 984 -34.37 59.60 -58.48
N SER A 985 -35.48 59.75 -59.20
CA SER A 985 -35.95 61.08 -59.61
C SER A 985 -36.46 61.91 -58.41
N THR A 986 -36.01 63.16 -58.33
CA THR A 986 -36.29 64.09 -57.22
C THR A 986 -36.79 65.46 -57.70
N ASP A 987 -37.15 65.52 -58.98
CA ASP A 987 -37.63 66.68 -59.69
C ASP A 987 -38.99 67.14 -59.15
N ARG A 988 -39.26 68.43 -59.27
CA ARG A 988 -40.29 69.12 -58.50
C ARG A 988 -41.53 69.33 -59.36
N VAL A 989 -42.58 68.56 -59.10
CA VAL A 989 -43.71 68.41 -60.01
C VAL A 989 -44.90 69.27 -59.58
N ARG A 990 -45.48 69.98 -60.55
CA ARG A 990 -46.70 70.79 -60.42
C ARG A 990 -47.85 70.18 -61.22
N LEU A 991 -49.04 70.16 -60.62
CA LEU A 991 -50.29 70.01 -61.36
C LEU A 991 -50.84 71.38 -61.76
N LEU A 992 -51.51 71.40 -62.91
CA LEU A 992 -52.34 72.47 -63.45
C LEU A 992 -53.72 71.89 -63.79
N SER A 993 -54.79 72.70 -63.78
CA SER A 993 -56.07 72.32 -64.37
C SER A 993 -56.70 73.43 -65.20
N ASP A 994 -57.55 73.05 -66.15
CA ASP A 994 -58.30 73.96 -67.02
C ASP A 994 -59.46 74.69 -66.32
N ASP A 995 -60.08 74.06 -65.32
CA ASP A 995 -61.17 74.60 -64.50
C ASP A 995 -60.70 75.59 -63.40
N GLY A 996 -59.41 75.60 -63.07
CA GLY A 996 -58.84 76.38 -61.97
C GLY A 996 -59.04 75.80 -60.56
N SER A 997 -59.52 74.56 -60.39
CA SER A 997 -59.55 73.89 -59.10
C SER A 997 -58.17 73.67 -58.51
N ILE A 998 -57.16 73.41 -59.35
CA ILE A 998 -55.78 73.21 -58.94
C ILE A 998 -55.13 74.57 -58.65
N THR A 999 -54.61 74.73 -57.42
CA THR A 999 -54.01 75.98 -56.93
C THR A 999 -52.74 75.69 -56.10
N ALA A 1000 -52.14 76.73 -55.52
CA ALA A 1000 -50.97 76.58 -54.64
C ALA A 1000 -51.25 75.88 -53.29
N GLY A 1001 -52.53 75.63 -52.95
CA GLY A 1001 -52.93 74.86 -51.75
C GLY A 1001 -53.77 73.63 -52.05
N ASN A 1002 -54.07 73.34 -53.31
CA ASN A 1002 -54.84 72.17 -53.75
C ASN A 1002 -54.22 71.60 -55.03
N PRO A 1003 -53.65 70.38 -55.01
CA PRO A 1003 -53.39 69.55 -53.84
C PRO A 1003 -52.40 70.20 -52.86
N ILE A 1004 -52.36 69.74 -51.61
CA ILE A 1004 -51.47 70.28 -50.55
C ILE A 1004 -49.97 70.15 -50.89
N ASN A 1005 -49.61 69.16 -51.71
CA ASN A 1005 -48.26 68.91 -52.21
C ASN A 1005 -48.06 69.39 -53.66
N ASN A 1006 -48.86 70.33 -54.18
CA ASN A 1006 -48.65 70.89 -55.51
C ASN A 1006 -47.30 71.63 -55.59
N GLY A 1007 -46.44 71.27 -56.55
CA GLY A 1007 -45.08 71.80 -56.62
C GLY A 1007 -44.18 71.24 -55.52
N GLN A 1008 -44.17 69.92 -55.33
CA GLN A 1008 -43.27 69.19 -54.44
C GLN A 1008 -42.41 68.18 -55.22
N THR A 1009 -41.31 67.77 -54.60
CA THR A 1009 -40.34 66.81 -55.17
C THR A 1009 -40.89 65.39 -55.19
N LEU A 1010 -40.61 64.65 -56.27
CA LEU A 1010 -40.82 63.20 -56.37
C LEU A 1010 -40.08 62.45 -55.24
N SER A 1011 -40.69 61.38 -54.74
CA SER A 1011 -40.14 60.54 -53.67
C SER A 1011 -40.19 59.06 -54.08
N HIS A 1012 -39.04 58.40 -54.19
CA HIS A 1012 -38.94 57.06 -54.79
C HIS A 1012 -39.59 57.00 -56.18
N GLY A 1013 -39.31 58.02 -57.02
CA GLY A 1013 -39.79 58.11 -58.38
C GLY A 1013 -41.29 58.38 -58.54
N GLY A 1014 -42.01 58.62 -57.44
CA GLY A 1014 -43.44 58.90 -57.47
C GLY A 1014 -43.85 60.03 -56.52
N ILE A 1015 -44.95 60.69 -56.86
CA ILE A 1015 -45.71 61.54 -55.94
C ILE A 1015 -47.19 61.24 -56.14
N ILE A 1016 -47.92 60.98 -55.05
CA ILE A 1016 -49.37 60.91 -55.11
C ILE A 1016 -49.89 62.29 -54.76
N PHE A 1017 -50.56 62.94 -55.72
CA PHE A 1017 -51.29 64.18 -55.48
C PHE A 1017 -52.68 63.83 -54.93
N PRO A 1018 -53.02 64.18 -53.68
CA PRO A 1018 -54.37 64.03 -53.18
C PRO A 1018 -55.18 65.25 -53.65
N VAL A 1019 -55.78 65.13 -54.83
CA VAL A 1019 -56.52 66.18 -55.53
C VAL A 1019 -57.96 66.23 -55.03
N ALA A 1020 -58.48 67.43 -54.79
CA ALA A 1020 -59.92 67.67 -54.70
C ALA A 1020 -60.35 68.57 -55.88
N LEU A 1021 -61.50 68.29 -56.49
CA LEU A 1021 -62.10 69.14 -57.52
C LEU A 1021 -63.32 69.87 -56.94
N ASN A 1022 -63.45 71.17 -57.26
CA ASN A 1022 -64.38 72.07 -56.57
C ASN A 1022 -65.76 72.18 -57.22
N GLY A 1023 -65.90 71.72 -58.46
CA GLY A 1023 -67.17 71.73 -59.21
C GLY A 1023 -67.39 70.43 -59.99
N PRO A 1024 -68.64 70.00 -60.18
CA PRO A 1024 -68.97 68.86 -61.04
C PRO A 1024 -68.77 69.21 -62.52
N GLY A 1025 -68.19 68.30 -63.28
CA GLY A 1025 -67.86 68.47 -64.70
C GLY A 1025 -66.57 67.73 -65.09
N LEU A 1026 -66.24 67.72 -66.38
CA LEU A 1026 -64.94 67.25 -66.86
C LEU A 1026 -63.89 68.32 -66.60
N VAL A 1027 -62.78 67.93 -65.96
CA VAL A 1027 -61.63 68.78 -65.66
C VAL A 1027 -60.37 68.15 -66.24
N THR A 1028 -59.66 68.85 -67.13
CA THR A 1028 -58.34 68.43 -67.63
C THR A 1028 -57.25 68.81 -66.64
N MET A 1029 -56.43 67.86 -66.22
CA MET A 1029 -55.23 68.10 -65.42
C MET A 1029 -53.98 67.81 -66.25
N SER A 1030 -53.01 68.73 -66.23
CA SER A 1030 -51.70 68.54 -66.87
C SER A 1030 -50.55 68.59 -65.87
N VAL A 1031 -49.55 67.75 -66.11
CA VAL A 1031 -48.36 67.62 -65.25
C VAL A 1031 -47.22 68.43 -65.85
N LEU A 1032 -46.59 69.27 -65.02
CA LEU A 1032 -45.41 70.04 -65.36
C LEU A 1032 -44.25 69.75 -64.40
N ASP A 1033 -43.08 69.49 -64.96
CA ASP A 1033 -41.83 69.51 -64.22
C ASP A 1033 -41.36 70.97 -63.99
N GLU A 1034 -41.22 71.39 -62.73
CA GLU A 1034 -40.69 72.71 -62.36
C GLU A 1034 -39.15 72.73 -62.21
N THR A 1035 -38.48 71.57 -62.21
CA THR A 1035 -37.03 71.45 -62.13
C THR A 1035 -36.41 71.46 -63.54
N ASP A 1036 -36.90 70.61 -64.44
CA ASP A 1036 -36.45 70.52 -65.83
C ASP A 1036 -37.65 70.49 -66.80
N PRO A 1037 -38.06 71.66 -67.34
CA PRO A 1037 -39.15 71.74 -68.33
C PRO A 1037 -38.89 71.03 -69.67
N THR A 1038 -37.75 70.36 -69.87
CA THR A 1038 -37.55 69.44 -71.00
C THR A 1038 -38.13 68.04 -70.72
N LYS A 1039 -38.40 67.70 -69.45
CA LYS A 1039 -39.17 66.52 -69.04
C LYS A 1039 -40.64 66.76 -69.35
N LEU A 1040 -41.10 66.22 -70.48
CA LEU A 1040 -42.51 66.32 -70.85
C LEU A 1040 -43.38 65.54 -69.85
N GLY A 1041 -44.46 66.16 -69.41
CA GLY A 1041 -45.51 65.52 -68.60
C GLY A 1041 -46.77 65.20 -69.41
N GLN A 1042 -47.63 64.39 -68.82
CA GLN A 1042 -48.87 63.84 -69.41
C GLN A 1042 -50.12 64.63 -68.94
N GLU A 1043 -51.25 64.47 -69.63
CA GLU A 1043 -52.56 65.13 -69.35
C GLU A 1043 -53.71 64.11 -69.13
N VAL A 1044 -54.74 64.40 -68.30
CA VAL A 1044 -55.78 63.43 -67.80
C VAL A 1044 -57.10 64.07 -67.21
N ILE A 1045 -58.26 63.36 -66.95
CA ILE A 1045 -59.67 63.95 -66.77
C ILE A 1045 -60.72 63.24 -65.72
N VAL A 1046 -61.58 63.86 -64.77
CA VAL A 1046 -62.21 63.27 -63.42
C VAL A 1046 -63.64 63.78 -62.67
N GLU A 1047 -64.32 63.22 -61.52
CA GLU A 1047 -65.69 63.61 -60.77
C GLU A 1047 -66.15 63.50 -59.14
N VAL A 1048 -67.34 62.99 -58.48
CA VAL A 1048 -68.00 63.31 -57.02
C VAL A 1048 -68.81 62.36 -55.79
N ASP A 1049 -68.66 62.35 -54.33
CA ASP A 1049 -69.44 61.70 -53.01
C ASP A 1049 -68.99 61.80 -51.33
N GLN A 1050 -69.38 61.01 -50.17
CA GLN A 1050 -69.21 61.16 -48.52
C GLN A 1050 -69.11 59.98 -47.27
N GLY A 1051 -69.27 60.11 -45.82
CA GLY A 1051 -68.99 59.12 -44.54
C GLY A 1051 -69.49 59.21 -42.89
N ALA A 1052 -69.08 58.41 -41.74
CA ALA A 1052 -69.74 58.01 -40.28
C ALA A 1052 -69.06 57.84 -38.70
N GLN A 1053 -69.60 57.16 -37.52
CA GLN A 1053 -69.33 57.25 -35.90
C GLN A 1053 -68.98 56.14 -34.61
N TYR A 1054 -69.57 55.98 -33.28
CA TYR A 1054 -69.09 55.19 -31.90
C TYR A 1054 -69.97 54.81 -30.46
N ARG A 1055 -69.58 54.00 -29.32
CA ARG A 1055 -70.31 53.33 -28.00
C ARG A 1055 -69.52 52.73 -26.62
N ILE A 1056 -70.08 52.34 -25.34
CA ILE A 1056 -69.56 51.51 -24.03
C ILE A 1056 -70.55 50.96 -22.76
N THR A 1057 -70.22 50.03 -21.69
CA THR A 1057 -71.07 49.32 -20.50
C THR A 1057 -70.46 48.58 -19.09
N LEU A 1058 -71.16 48.27 -17.86
CA LEU A 1058 -70.89 47.26 -16.63
C LEU A 1058 -71.96 47.03 -15.39
N PRO A 1059 -71.82 46.20 -14.26
CA PRO A 1059 -72.82 46.01 -13.11
C PRO A 1059 -72.58 46.68 -11.69
N ASP A 1060 -73.58 46.69 -10.79
CA ASP A 1060 -73.70 47.64 -9.62
C ASP A 1060 -73.00 47.35 -8.26
N SER A 1061 -72.84 46.11 -7.78
CA SER A 1061 -72.17 45.85 -6.47
C SER A 1061 -71.61 44.42 -6.30
N ALA A 1062 -70.55 44.27 -5.49
CA ALA A 1062 -69.91 42.97 -5.16
C ALA A 1062 -69.37 42.92 -3.71
N VAL A 1063 -68.85 41.77 -3.27
CA VAL A 1063 -68.24 41.56 -1.93
C VAL A 1063 -66.72 41.53 -2.05
N ALA A 1064 -65.99 42.04 -1.04
CA ALA A 1064 -64.52 41.98 -1.04
C ALA A 1064 -64.00 40.53 -0.96
N GLY A 1065 -62.95 40.21 -1.72
CA GLY A 1065 -62.37 38.87 -1.79
C GLY A 1065 -61.03 38.86 -2.56
N PRO A 1066 -60.29 37.74 -2.58
CA PRO A 1066 -60.81 36.37 -2.65
C PRO A 1066 -61.49 35.84 -1.38
N PRO A 1067 -62.51 34.96 -1.49
CA PRO A 1067 -62.90 34.20 -2.69
C PRO A 1067 -63.99 34.83 -3.61
N ALA A 1068 -64.45 36.07 -3.39
CA ALA A 1068 -65.52 36.71 -4.18
C ALA A 1068 -65.08 37.32 -5.54
N THR A 1069 -65.98 37.37 -6.54
CA THR A 1069 -65.74 37.87 -7.93
C THR A 1069 -67.00 38.44 -8.63
N PHE A 1070 -66.86 39.14 -9.78
CA PHE A 1070 -67.91 39.77 -10.62
C PHE A 1070 -67.55 39.94 -12.13
N PRO A 1071 -68.50 40.24 -13.07
CA PRO A 1071 -68.25 40.33 -14.54
C PRO A 1071 -68.33 41.75 -15.21
N VAL A 1072 -67.82 41.92 -16.45
CA VAL A 1072 -67.72 43.21 -17.24
C VAL A 1072 -67.75 43.00 -18.80
N THR A 1073 -68.12 43.99 -19.67
CA THR A 1073 -68.14 43.89 -21.17
C THR A 1073 -67.98 45.25 -21.93
N VAL A 1074 -67.44 45.28 -23.18
CA VAL A 1074 -67.07 46.49 -24.00
C VAL A 1074 -67.37 46.34 -25.52
N GLU A 1075 -67.68 47.42 -26.27
CA GLU A 1075 -68.02 47.44 -27.75
C GLU A 1075 -67.60 48.74 -28.54
N LEU A 1076 -67.67 48.75 -29.89
CA LEU A 1076 -67.44 49.91 -30.82
C LEU A 1076 -68.44 49.91 -32.03
N VAL A 1077 -69.00 51.07 -32.44
CA VAL A 1077 -70.11 51.18 -33.45
C VAL A 1077 -69.97 52.32 -34.47
N ASP A 1078 -70.89 52.49 -35.43
CA ASP A 1078 -70.96 53.55 -36.47
C ASP A 1078 -71.94 54.73 -36.17
N GLU A 1079 -72.35 55.53 -37.17
CA GLU A 1079 -73.31 56.65 -37.01
C GLU A 1079 -74.72 56.17 -36.62
N LEU A 1080 -75.09 54.94 -37.00
CA LEU A 1080 -76.39 54.34 -36.71
C LEU A 1080 -76.36 53.42 -35.47
N GLY A 1081 -75.20 53.30 -34.82
CA GLY A 1081 -75.01 52.47 -33.63
C GLY A 1081 -74.85 50.98 -33.93
N ALA A 1082 -74.51 50.58 -35.15
CA ALA A 1082 -74.20 49.19 -35.49
C ALA A 1082 -72.73 48.85 -35.15
N VAL A 1083 -72.47 47.69 -34.54
CA VAL A 1083 -71.11 47.28 -34.12
C VAL A 1083 -70.19 47.14 -35.33
N MET A 1084 -69.04 47.81 -35.29
CA MET A 1084 -68.03 47.73 -36.35
C MET A 1084 -67.24 46.43 -36.20
N THR A 1085 -67.77 45.35 -36.78
CA THR A 1085 -67.32 43.96 -36.64
C THR A 1085 -65.88 43.68 -37.07
N ASN A 1086 -65.20 44.64 -37.68
CA ASN A 1086 -63.85 44.50 -38.21
C ASN A 1086 -62.80 45.17 -37.29
N ALA A 1087 -63.19 45.62 -36.09
CA ALA A 1087 -62.30 46.30 -35.15
C ALA A 1087 -61.70 45.35 -34.10
N PHE A 1088 -60.37 45.26 -34.09
CA PHE A 1088 -59.60 44.37 -33.22
C PHE A 1088 -58.66 45.19 -32.32
N ASN A 1089 -59.21 46.20 -31.64
CA ASN A 1089 -58.42 47.19 -30.91
C ASN A 1089 -57.95 46.64 -29.56
N ALA A 1090 -56.67 46.86 -29.23
CA ALA A 1090 -56.16 46.65 -27.88
C ALA A 1090 -56.79 47.66 -26.91
N ILE A 1091 -57.27 47.19 -25.76
CA ILE A 1091 -57.87 48.04 -24.71
C ILE A 1091 -57.19 47.82 -23.35
N THR A 1092 -57.02 48.91 -22.63
CA THR A 1092 -56.55 48.91 -21.23
C THR A 1092 -57.73 49.11 -20.30
N VAL A 1093 -57.71 48.49 -19.11
CA VAL A 1093 -58.81 48.57 -18.12
C VAL A 1093 -58.26 48.97 -16.76
N ARG A 1094 -58.84 50.00 -16.15
CA ARG A 1094 -58.35 50.58 -14.89
C ARG A 1094 -59.47 50.85 -13.90
N ALA A 1095 -59.31 50.44 -12.65
CA ALA A 1095 -60.14 50.89 -11.55
C ALA A 1095 -59.78 52.32 -11.12
N LEU A 1096 -60.78 53.19 -11.16
CA LEU A 1096 -60.76 54.54 -10.61
C LEU A 1096 -61.86 54.66 -9.56
N THR A 1097 -61.72 55.56 -8.60
CA THR A 1097 -62.82 56.05 -7.76
C THR A 1097 -63.91 56.75 -8.61
N PRO A 1098 -65.12 56.99 -8.08
CA PRO A 1098 -66.15 57.79 -8.74
C PRO A 1098 -65.72 59.22 -9.15
N THR A 1099 -64.60 59.72 -8.62
CA THR A 1099 -63.98 61.01 -9.00
C THR A 1099 -62.87 60.89 -10.05
N LEU A 1100 -62.77 59.75 -10.73
CA LEU A 1100 -61.74 59.42 -11.73
C LEU A 1100 -60.29 59.50 -11.23
N GLN A 1101 -60.08 59.44 -9.90
CA GLN A 1101 -58.76 59.25 -9.27
C GLN A 1101 -58.47 57.76 -9.06
N PRO A 1102 -57.22 57.28 -8.95
CA PRO A 1102 -56.92 55.86 -8.75
C PRO A 1102 -57.59 55.27 -7.49
N ALA A 1103 -58.13 54.06 -7.59
CA ALA A 1103 -58.74 53.34 -6.47
C ALA A 1103 -57.69 52.66 -5.56
N GLY A 1104 -58.06 52.30 -4.32
CA GLY A 1104 -57.09 51.87 -3.29
C GLY A 1104 -56.77 50.37 -3.24
N GLY A 1105 -57.69 49.50 -3.63
CA GLY A 1105 -57.48 48.07 -3.83
C GLY A 1105 -57.13 47.66 -5.28
N ASN A 1106 -56.88 46.38 -5.49
CA ASN A 1106 -56.37 45.81 -6.75
C ASN A 1106 -57.46 45.06 -7.55
N LEU A 1107 -57.48 45.25 -8.88
CA LEU A 1107 -58.23 44.39 -9.81
C LEU A 1107 -57.41 43.13 -10.19
N LEU A 1108 -58.10 42.05 -10.50
CA LEU A 1108 -57.49 40.80 -11.00
C LEU A 1108 -57.04 40.88 -12.46
N LEU A 1109 -57.76 41.65 -13.30
CA LEU A 1109 -57.54 41.78 -14.75
C LEU A 1109 -57.55 43.26 -15.18
N THR A 1110 -56.59 43.67 -16.01
CA THR A 1110 -56.31 45.10 -16.34
C THR A 1110 -56.13 45.41 -17.84
N SER A 1111 -56.31 44.45 -18.74
CA SER A 1111 -56.15 44.64 -20.19
C SER A 1111 -56.83 43.54 -21.01
N ALA A 1112 -57.26 43.86 -22.23
CA ALA A 1112 -57.80 42.89 -23.19
C ALA A 1112 -57.61 43.33 -24.65
N GLN A 1113 -58.00 42.46 -25.58
CA GLN A 1113 -58.20 42.78 -27.00
C GLN A 1113 -59.70 42.76 -27.30
N LEU A 1114 -60.20 43.67 -28.14
CA LEU A 1114 -61.49 43.46 -28.79
C LEU A 1114 -61.35 42.35 -29.84
N ASP A 1115 -62.29 41.41 -29.86
CA ASP A 1115 -62.53 40.51 -30.98
C ASP A 1115 -63.79 40.98 -31.70
N SER A 1116 -63.68 41.21 -33.00
CA SER A 1116 -64.81 41.55 -33.87
C SER A 1116 -65.67 42.72 -33.33
N GLY A 1117 -65.01 43.70 -32.70
CA GLY A 1117 -65.61 44.88 -32.09
C GLY A 1117 -65.95 44.80 -30.59
N ALA A 1118 -65.79 43.65 -29.90
CA ALA A 1118 -66.25 43.46 -28.50
C ALA A 1118 -65.32 42.60 -27.61
N VAL A 1119 -65.46 42.69 -26.27
CA VAL A 1119 -64.82 41.74 -25.30
C VAL A 1119 -65.51 41.72 -23.94
N ALA A 1120 -65.36 40.62 -23.18
CA ALA A 1120 -65.94 40.44 -21.83
C ALA A 1120 -64.97 39.80 -20.81
N PHE A 1121 -65.17 40.10 -19.52
CA PHE A 1121 -64.41 39.56 -18.38
C PHE A 1121 -65.40 38.86 -17.42
N PRO A 1122 -65.29 37.55 -17.15
CA PRO A 1122 -66.33 36.81 -16.40
C PRO A 1122 -66.13 36.73 -14.88
N ALA A 1123 -64.90 36.93 -14.37
CA ALA A 1123 -64.54 36.64 -12.97
C ALA A 1123 -63.48 37.63 -12.42
N GLN A 1124 -63.75 38.93 -12.56
CA GLN A 1124 -62.96 40.00 -11.96
C GLN A 1124 -63.04 39.93 -10.42
N ALA A 1125 -61.95 40.20 -9.70
CA ALA A 1125 -61.94 40.31 -8.24
C ALA A 1125 -61.53 41.72 -7.78
N TYR A 1126 -61.85 42.07 -6.54
CA TYR A 1126 -61.36 43.29 -5.89
C TYR A 1126 -61.22 43.06 -4.38
N ASP A 1127 -60.04 43.41 -3.84
CA ASP A 1127 -59.59 43.03 -2.50
C ASP A 1127 -60.02 43.98 -1.37
N ARG A 1128 -60.61 45.14 -1.70
CA ARG A 1128 -60.86 46.23 -0.74
C ARG A 1128 -62.30 46.78 -0.78
N VAL A 1129 -62.81 47.15 0.39
CA VAL A 1129 -64.17 47.70 0.57
C VAL A 1129 -64.19 49.19 0.23
N GLU A 1130 -64.51 49.54 -1.02
CA GLU A 1130 -64.69 50.92 -1.52
C GLU A 1130 -65.61 50.97 -2.77
N GLN A 1131 -65.73 52.13 -3.43
CA GLN A 1131 -66.46 52.31 -4.70
C GLN A 1131 -65.49 52.54 -5.86
N ILE A 1132 -65.76 51.95 -7.03
CA ILE A 1132 -64.91 52.09 -8.24
C ILE A 1132 -65.72 52.28 -9.54
N VAL A 1133 -65.02 52.68 -10.61
CA VAL A 1133 -65.44 52.90 -12.02
C VAL A 1133 -64.34 52.32 -12.92
N LEU A 1134 -64.69 51.86 -14.14
CA LEU A 1134 -63.73 51.39 -15.13
C LEU A 1134 -63.59 52.39 -16.30
N GLU A 1135 -62.34 52.68 -16.66
CA GLU A 1135 -61.92 53.45 -17.83
C GLU A 1135 -61.43 52.52 -18.95
N ILE A 1136 -61.76 52.84 -20.21
CA ILE A 1136 -61.35 52.14 -21.43
C ILE A 1136 -60.78 53.15 -22.44
N SER A 1137 -59.64 52.80 -23.06
CA SER A 1137 -58.95 53.64 -24.06
C SER A 1137 -58.33 52.80 -25.18
N ASP A 1138 -58.31 53.32 -26.42
CA ASP A 1138 -57.57 52.74 -27.55
C ASP A 1138 -56.37 53.59 -28.01
N ALA A 1139 -55.52 53.00 -28.86
CA ALA A 1139 -54.30 53.64 -29.37
C ALA A 1139 -54.54 54.82 -30.34
N SER A 1140 -55.78 55.07 -30.78
CA SER A 1140 -56.15 56.23 -31.60
C SER A 1140 -56.60 57.45 -30.77
N GLY A 1141 -56.57 57.33 -29.45
CA GLY A 1141 -57.00 58.39 -28.53
C GLY A 1141 -58.50 58.47 -28.31
N ARG A 1142 -59.27 57.44 -28.75
CA ARG A 1142 -60.70 57.33 -28.43
C ARG A 1142 -60.87 56.73 -27.02
N LEU A 1143 -61.80 57.28 -26.26
CA LEU A 1143 -62.01 57.00 -24.83
C LEU A 1143 -63.48 56.63 -24.54
N GLY A 1144 -63.69 55.82 -23.50
CA GLY A 1144 -65.01 55.55 -22.93
C GLY A 1144 -64.96 55.15 -21.46
N TYR A 1145 -66.06 55.35 -20.75
CA TYR A 1145 -66.17 55.21 -19.29
C TYR A 1145 -67.41 54.41 -18.89
N SER A 1146 -67.32 53.69 -17.76
CA SER A 1146 -68.41 52.87 -17.23
C SER A 1146 -69.25 53.57 -16.14
N ASN A 1147 -70.29 52.88 -15.67
CA ASN A 1147 -70.97 53.16 -14.40
C ASN A 1147 -70.12 52.78 -13.16
N ILE A 1148 -70.59 53.19 -11.98
CA ILE A 1148 -69.98 52.96 -10.65
C ILE A 1148 -70.41 51.60 -10.08
N ILE A 1149 -69.50 50.91 -9.36
CA ILE A 1149 -69.74 49.67 -8.61
C ILE A 1149 -69.29 49.80 -7.14
N GLN A 1150 -70.03 49.19 -6.20
CA GLN A 1150 -69.80 49.24 -4.73
C GLN A 1150 -69.30 47.90 -4.16
N ILE A 1151 -68.31 47.92 -3.25
CA ILE A 1151 -67.79 46.73 -2.54
C ILE A 1151 -68.12 46.76 -1.01
N ILE A 1152 -68.34 45.60 -0.35
CA ILE A 1152 -68.89 45.48 1.05
C ILE A 1152 -68.26 44.37 1.95
N SER A 1153 -68.66 44.28 3.26
CA SER A 1153 -67.99 43.55 4.39
C SER A 1153 -68.90 42.61 5.26
N GLY A 1154 -68.42 42.14 6.44
CA GLY A 1154 -68.77 40.87 7.15
C GLY A 1154 -69.68 40.85 8.41
N GLY A 1155 -69.22 41.15 9.66
CA GLY A 1155 -70.07 41.09 10.89
C GLY A 1155 -69.37 41.12 12.28
N LEU A 1156 -70.11 41.42 13.38
CA LEU A 1156 -69.62 41.76 14.74
C LEU A 1156 -70.35 41.02 15.92
N GLY A 1157 -69.79 41.03 17.16
CA GLY A 1157 -70.40 40.48 18.40
C GLY A 1157 -69.67 40.85 19.73
N TYR A 1158 -70.28 40.62 20.90
CA TYR A 1158 -69.72 40.94 22.24
C TYR A 1158 -69.02 39.76 22.97
N GLU A 1159 -68.15 40.08 23.94
CA GLU A 1159 -67.45 39.15 24.86
C GLU A 1159 -67.50 39.70 26.31
N VAL A 1160 -67.83 38.85 27.30
CA VAL A 1160 -67.97 39.23 28.73
C VAL A 1160 -67.02 38.39 29.61
N LEU A 1161 -66.44 38.99 30.64
CA LEU A 1161 -65.47 38.37 31.55
C LEU A 1161 -65.66 38.85 33.00
N VAL A 1162 -65.86 37.94 33.95
CA VAL A 1162 -65.96 38.24 35.40
C VAL A 1162 -64.68 37.80 36.11
N GLY A 1163 -64.13 38.65 36.98
CA GLY A 1163 -62.80 38.42 37.59
C GLY A 1163 -62.81 37.41 38.74
N ALA A 1164 -61.76 36.57 38.79
CA ALA A 1164 -61.64 35.45 39.71
C ALA A 1164 -61.00 35.84 41.06
N ASP A 1165 -61.84 36.25 42.01
CA ASP A 1165 -61.57 36.22 43.46
C ASP A 1165 -62.55 35.20 44.09
N PRO A 1166 -62.15 34.36 45.08
CA PRO A 1166 -62.88 33.12 45.36
C PRO A 1166 -64.21 33.37 46.09
N GLN A 1167 -65.32 33.20 45.35
CA GLN A 1167 -66.72 33.41 45.75
C GLN A 1167 -67.07 34.89 45.99
N PRO A 1168 -67.63 35.60 44.98
CA PRO A 1168 -68.05 37.00 45.14
C PRO A 1168 -69.16 37.12 46.19
N ILE A 1169 -68.88 37.85 47.26
CA ILE A 1169 -69.79 38.01 48.40
C ILE A 1169 -70.92 38.98 48.02
N ALA A 1170 -72.16 38.60 48.33
CA ALA A 1170 -73.33 39.43 48.05
C ALA A 1170 -73.56 40.54 49.09
N GLY A 1171 -74.09 41.66 48.62
CA GLY A 1171 -74.51 42.81 49.44
C GLY A 1171 -73.43 43.90 49.63
N PRO A 1172 -73.82 45.18 49.72
CA PRO A 1172 -72.87 46.25 50.05
C PRO A 1172 -72.23 46.02 51.43
N PRO A 1173 -70.90 46.22 51.60
CA PRO A 1173 -70.00 46.92 50.69
C PRO A 1173 -69.19 46.03 49.72
N ALA A 1174 -69.56 44.76 49.50
CA ALA A 1174 -68.81 43.87 48.61
C ALA A 1174 -69.11 44.14 47.12
N THR A 1175 -68.07 44.02 46.28
CA THR A 1175 -68.12 44.22 44.82
C THR A 1175 -67.19 43.24 44.10
N PHE A 1176 -67.51 42.87 42.86
CA PHE A 1176 -66.67 42.05 41.98
C PHE A 1176 -66.43 42.74 40.62
N PRO A 1177 -65.26 42.56 39.98
CA PRO A 1177 -64.95 43.20 38.70
C PRO A 1177 -65.54 42.44 37.50
N VAL A 1178 -66.01 43.22 36.52
CA VAL A 1178 -66.54 42.76 35.22
C VAL A 1178 -65.80 43.49 34.10
N THR A 1179 -65.54 42.81 32.99
CA THR A 1179 -65.00 43.38 31.74
C THR A 1179 -65.86 42.97 30.55
N VAL A 1180 -66.09 43.90 29.61
CA VAL A 1180 -66.85 43.67 28.36
C VAL A 1180 -66.03 44.16 27.17
N ARG A 1181 -66.14 43.49 26.02
CA ARG A 1181 -65.49 43.84 24.74
C ARG A 1181 -66.40 43.65 23.54
N LEU A 1182 -66.17 44.41 22.47
CA LEU A 1182 -66.76 44.20 21.14
C LEU A 1182 -65.72 43.60 20.17
N ARG A 1183 -66.09 42.63 19.33
CA ARG A 1183 -65.20 41.94 18.39
C ARG A 1183 -65.80 41.75 16.99
N ASP A 1184 -64.93 41.59 16.00
CA ASP A 1184 -65.28 41.18 14.63
C ASP A 1184 -65.37 39.65 14.52
N LEU A 1185 -66.45 39.13 13.95
CA LEU A 1185 -66.71 37.68 13.88
C LEU A 1185 -65.88 36.95 12.82
N SER A 1186 -65.39 37.67 11.81
CA SER A 1186 -64.56 37.14 10.72
C SER A 1186 -63.09 37.03 11.07
N THR A 1187 -62.60 37.85 12.00
CA THR A 1187 -61.16 38.00 12.30
C THR A 1187 -60.82 37.87 13.79
N GLY A 1188 -61.82 37.90 14.69
CA GLY A 1188 -61.65 37.75 16.14
C GLY A 1188 -61.04 38.94 16.87
N ASN A 1189 -60.70 40.02 16.16
CA ASN A 1189 -60.08 41.22 16.73
C ASN A 1189 -61.10 42.07 17.49
N VAL A 1190 -60.63 42.79 18.53
CA VAL A 1190 -61.44 43.81 19.22
C VAL A 1190 -61.69 44.97 18.26
N VAL A 1191 -62.94 45.38 18.12
CA VAL A 1191 -63.35 46.48 17.25
C VAL A 1191 -63.51 47.73 18.11
N ASN A 1192 -62.72 48.75 17.76
CA ASN A 1192 -62.78 50.06 18.40
C ASN A 1192 -64.06 50.79 17.96
N ASP A 1193 -65.13 50.63 18.75
CA ASP A 1193 -66.40 51.32 18.62
C ASP A 1193 -67.01 51.55 20.02
N ASP A 1194 -67.59 52.72 20.22
CA ASP A 1194 -67.64 53.40 21.52
C ASP A 1194 -69.09 53.56 22.03
N ARG A 1195 -69.78 52.43 22.12
CA ARG A 1195 -71.23 52.28 22.33
C ARG A 1195 -71.64 51.99 23.78
N PHE A 1196 -72.89 52.33 24.12
CA PHE A 1196 -73.53 51.95 25.37
C PHE A 1196 -74.08 50.51 25.29
N PHE A 1197 -74.20 49.85 26.43
CA PHE A 1197 -74.83 48.54 26.57
C PHE A 1197 -75.50 48.39 27.95
N ASP A 1198 -76.60 47.65 27.97
CA ASP A 1198 -77.32 47.27 29.18
C ASP A 1198 -76.77 45.97 29.79
N LEU A 1199 -77.03 45.79 31.08
CA LEU A 1199 -76.56 44.70 31.94
C LEU A 1199 -77.71 44.16 32.78
N GLU A 1200 -78.00 42.87 32.64
CA GLU A 1200 -78.96 42.16 33.51
C GLU A 1200 -78.36 40.90 34.14
N MET A 1201 -78.85 40.54 35.32
CA MET A 1201 -78.54 39.25 35.96
C MET A 1201 -79.70 38.28 35.75
N LEU A 1202 -79.37 37.10 35.25
CA LEU A 1202 -80.26 35.95 35.16
C LEU A 1202 -79.87 34.93 36.23
N ASP A 1203 -80.84 34.16 36.73
CA ASP A 1203 -80.59 33.00 37.59
C ASP A 1203 -80.02 31.82 36.79
N SER A 1204 -79.65 30.74 37.47
CA SER A 1204 -79.13 29.52 36.85
C SER A 1204 -80.12 28.75 35.97
N THR A 1205 -81.35 29.25 35.78
CA THR A 1205 -82.34 28.75 34.80
C THR A 1205 -82.56 29.72 33.62
N GLY A 1206 -81.93 30.90 33.63
CA GLY A 1206 -82.09 31.93 32.61
C GLY A 1206 -83.27 32.88 32.84
N ALA A 1207 -83.90 32.88 34.03
CA ALA A 1207 -84.94 33.82 34.39
C ALA A 1207 -84.36 35.07 35.09
N PRO A 1208 -85.00 36.25 35.05
CA PRO A 1208 -84.48 37.45 35.72
C PRO A 1208 -84.27 37.24 37.22
N ALA A 1209 -83.06 37.53 37.70
CA ALA A 1209 -82.66 37.24 39.07
C ALA A 1209 -83.32 38.19 40.10
N LEU A 1210 -83.41 37.75 41.36
CA LEU A 1210 -84.29 38.35 42.38
C LEU A 1210 -83.62 39.37 43.33
N GLY A 1211 -82.34 39.66 43.11
CA GLY A 1211 -81.59 40.76 43.73
C GLY A 1211 -81.45 41.95 42.77
N VAL A 1212 -80.70 42.96 43.18
CA VAL A 1212 -80.54 44.22 42.44
C VAL A 1212 -79.07 44.46 42.11
N LEU A 1213 -78.77 44.85 40.87
CA LEU A 1213 -77.45 45.31 40.43
C LEU A 1213 -77.18 46.76 40.87
N ALA A 1214 -75.91 47.13 41.06
CA ALA A 1214 -75.52 48.52 41.34
C ALA A 1214 -75.40 49.40 40.08
N SER A 1215 -75.08 48.80 38.93
CA SER A 1215 -75.09 49.45 37.61
C SER A 1215 -75.80 48.55 36.60
N THR A 1216 -76.77 49.08 35.85
CA THR A 1216 -77.53 48.35 34.81
C THR A 1216 -77.19 48.79 33.39
N GLU A 1217 -76.45 49.88 33.22
CA GLU A 1217 -75.92 50.37 31.95
C GLU A 1217 -74.41 50.63 32.12
N GLN A 1218 -73.63 50.42 31.06
CA GLN A 1218 -72.22 50.83 30.93
C GLN A 1218 -71.92 51.25 29.49
N ARG A 1219 -70.69 51.74 29.22
CA ARG A 1219 -70.25 52.17 27.88
C ARG A 1219 -68.84 51.65 27.58
N LEU A 1220 -68.62 51.15 26.37
CA LEU A 1220 -67.29 50.83 25.85
C LEU A 1220 -66.46 52.10 25.62
N ILE A 1221 -65.15 51.97 25.83
CA ILE A 1221 -64.12 52.95 25.46
C ILE A 1221 -63.00 52.21 24.72
N ASP A 1222 -62.68 52.63 23.50
CA ASP A 1222 -61.81 51.91 22.55
C ASP A 1222 -62.28 50.43 22.34
N GLY A 1223 -63.60 50.20 22.35
CA GLY A 1223 -64.19 48.87 22.17
C GLY A 1223 -64.19 47.94 23.39
N GLN A 1224 -63.78 48.41 24.59
CA GLN A 1224 -63.83 47.62 25.83
C GLN A 1224 -64.15 48.47 27.08
N VAL A 1225 -64.56 47.86 28.19
CA VAL A 1225 -64.65 48.53 29.50
C VAL A 1225 -64.49 47.53 30.65
N THR A 1226 -63.92 47.99 31.77
CA THR A 1226 -63.82 47.22 33.03
C THR A 1226 -64.37 48.06 34.19
N PHE A 1227 -65.24 47.48 35.02
CA PHE A 1227 -65.92 48.15 36.13
C PHE A 1227 -66.20 47.20 37.29
N ASN A 1228 -66.42 47.73 38.49
CA ASN A 1228 -66.83 46.95 39.67
C ASN A 1228 -68.35 46.95 39.81
N GLN A 1229 -68.93 45.77 39.93
CA GLN A 1229 -70.36 45.53 40.12
C GLN A 1229 -70.64 45.06 41.56
N SER A 1230 -71.85 45.28 42.07
CA SER A 1230 -72.34 44.55 43.25
C SER A 1230 -73.76 44.04 43.01
N TYR A 1231 -74.13 42.99 43.73
CA TYR A 1231 -75.45 42.38 43.66
C TYR A 1231 -75.93 42.05 45.08
N THR A 1232 -77.22 42.30 45.37
CA THR A 1232 -77.72 42.35 46.76
C THR A 1232 -78.02 40.99 47.41
N ARG A 1233 -77.84 39.87 46.72
CA ARG A 1233 -78.34 38.56 47.15
C ARG A 1233 -77.39 37.41 46.76
N ALA A 1234 -77.26 36.39 47.60
CA ALA A 1234 -76.39 35.24 47.34
C ALA A 1234 -77.19 34.11 46.66
N GLU A 1235 -76.96 33.91 45.36
CA GLU A 1235 -77.53 32.86 44.52
C GLU A 1235 -76.65 32.67 43.26
N ASP A 1236 -76.84 31.60 42.50
CA ASP A 1236 -76.09 31.34 41.25
C ASP A 1236 -76.64 32.19 40.09
N LEU A 1237 -75.75 32.85 39.34
CA LEU A 1237 -76.11 33.90 38.38
C LEU A 1237 -75.34 33.81 37.06
N ILE A 1238 -75.96 34.33 35.99
CA ILE A 1238 -75.36 34.62 34.68
C ILE A 1238 -75.52 36.13 34.42
N LEU A 1239 -74.46 36.79 33.98
CA LEU A 1239 -74.50 38.21 33.60
C LEU A 1239 -74.69 38.33 32.08
N ARG A 1240 -75.80 38.92 31.63
CA ARG A 1240 -76.06 39.16 30.20
C ARG A 1240 -75.83 40.63 29.87
N VAL A 1241 -75.28 40.87 28.67
CA VAL A 1241 -74.97 42.17 28.09
C VAL A 1241 -75.65 42.28 26.73
N PHE A 1242 -76.26 43.43 26.42
CA PHE A 1242 -76.89 43.67 25.12
C PHE A 1242 -76.94 45.16 24.76
N ASP A 1243 -77.11 45.48 23.47
CA ASP A 1243 -77.34 46.85 22.99
C ASP A 1243 -78.61 46.99 22.12
N ASP A 1244 -78.96 48.25 21.81
CA ASP A 1244 -80.14 48.63 21.04
C ASP A 1244 -80.05 48.26 19.54
N SER A 1245 -78.88 47.85 19.06
CA SER A 1245 -78.69 47.28 17.72
C SER A 1245 -78.98 45.76 17.67
N GLY A 1246 -79.21 45.13 18.82
CA GLY A 1246 -79.50 43.70 18.95
C GLY A 1246 -78.25 42.81 19.00
N LEU A 1247 -77.08 43.39 19.32
CA LEU A 1247 -75.88 42.61 19.63
C LEU A 1247 -75.91 42.21 21.12
N GLU A 1248 -75.52 40.97 21.42
CA GLU A 1248 -75.54 40.41 22.78
C GLU A 1248 -74.24 39.68 23.14
N GLY A 1249 -73.99 39.51 24.44
CA GLY A 1249 -72.93 38.69 25.02
C GLY A 1249 -73.29 38.20 26.44
N GLN A 1250 -72.65 37.12 26.89
CA GLN A 1250 -72.80 36.48 28.21
C GLN A 1250 -71.45 35.92 28.66
#